data_AF-K4A195-F1
#
_entry.id   AF-K4A195-F1
#
_cell.length_a   1.000
_cell.length_b   1.000
_cell.length_c   1.000
_cell.angle_alpha   90.00
_cell.angle_beta   90.00
_cell.angle_gamma   90.00
#
_symmetry.space_group_name_H-M   'P 1'
#
loop_
_entity.id
_entity.type
_entity.pdbx_description
1 polymer ?
#
loop_
_entity_poly.entity_id
_entity_poly.type
_entity_poly.pdbx_seq_one_letter_code
_entity_poly.pdbx_strand_id
1 'polypeptide(L)'
;MTESDIEMFRRIFPGCRDPIVHEFSDLTLSDQAFAEGRDDELLEAPEASPSMVIEEGRVFKDLPVLKRWLQAFAVIRKRPYKVLHSYAERRYTVVCDKERCPWRKITKVVGPHNCADHELTVRHPQLTSTLIAKRLMGILKEQPNMKVRTIIRTVEEIYGGYVITYGKVWRAKQRAWKMIYGDWESGYEQLPVLFNAIKAVNPGMHYEYIPKPNAWKDGRQIFGRAFWCFPQSVEAFRHCRPVFSIDGMFLIGKYRGTLLIAISCDANNMLVPLAFALVERENNDSWGWFLRLVRIHVVGPDREIQGYAPLHHRWCTRLLAENLLQKDGVEDNFDLFQVAARQLEDYYFQRKLEQVRTATNVEGRQWLAGLMRDLDNWTRSHDVGGWRYEFQCSNMAESFNKLLLGIRGMPVNAIVEFNFYRLVAWFNERHAKAEALQIAGERWAEKPKRHLSIANERASTHEVQCFDLGTGTYQVKHRGGTTSDGEIRELRIHVVVLRDFKCTCGRPKQYHFVCSHLVAGARHRNFDIESMIPHEFSVDTLVRTWSPRFVPFRDPREWPPYDGSKYVADPAYRWNKRGTRKRTRHNMTMDQVSGRTRRGRATPFLADPEQNECGKWRPETHSFHLSFGEMTVTLQNCQKMLGLSIRGDAVTGPCVSEGWRARVAAFLGRELREHFGQCPQDADAEIVGQYCRAWILHLFAYVLFPDATCDTASWIWGSAVMCFLYRQLCEACRRTSGSASVGGCVYLLQLWMWARLPVGHPEIMPRRPWFPGEIPRRQPTWAYLWGQVKVSHTRLDRVYLDYINEIDALTAHSLNWQPYEGEDTLLFTLSFMCALDDDLYRMLCPLICFYAVQYHLPDRVARQFGMRQIWPTPTTSTSVELHT
;
A
#
# COMPACT_ATOMS: atom_id res chain seq x y z
N MET A 1 -12.46 16.82 23.04
CA MET A 1 -11.40 15.89 23.49
C MET A 1 -10.80 16.46 24.78
N THR A 2 -10.37 15.63 25.74
CA THR A 2 -9.57 16.14 26.87
C THR A 2 -8.11 16.39 26.44
N GLU A 3 -7.33 17.19 27.17
CA GLU A 3 -5.89 17.36 26.89
C GLU A 3 -5.15 16.02 26.88
N SER A 4 -5.55 15.09 27.76
CA SER A 4 -5.03 13.73 27.78
C SER A 4 -5.34 12.94 26.49
N ASP A 5 -6.49 13.20 25.85
CA ASP A 5 -6.85 12.55 24.59
C ASP A 5 -6.06 13.16 23.41
N ILE A 6 -5.81 14.47 23.43
CA ILE A 6 -5.01 15.17 22.41
C ILE A 6 -3.56 14.68 22.43
N GLU A 7 -2.98 14.55 23.63
CA GLU A 7 -1.62 14.04 23.83
C GLU A 7 -1.52 12.56 23.45
N MET A 8 -2.54 11.75 23.79
CA MET A 8 -2.64 10.36 23.32
C MET A 8 -2.69 10.30 21.79
N PHE A 9 -3.50 11.14 21.13
CA PHE A 9 -3.58 11.19 19.67
C PHE A 9 -2.27 11.57 19.00
N ARG A 10 -1.53 12.54 19.55
CA ARG A 10 -0.20 12.93 19.05
C ARG A 10 0.82 11.81 19.17
N ARG A 11 0.73 10.97 20.22
CA ARG A 11 1.57 9.77 20.38
C ARG A 11 1.20 8.62 19.45
N ILE A 12 -0.11 8.39 19.23
CA ILE A 12 -0.59 7.31 18.35
C ILE A 12 -0.38 7.67 16.87
N PHE A 13 -0.49 8.94 16.50
CA PHE A 13 -0.46 9.42 15.12
C PHE A 13 0.53 10.59 14.91
N PRO A 14 1.85 10.35 15.00
CA PRO A 14 2.83 11.37 14.68
C PRO A 14 2.72 11.79 13.21
N GLY A 15 2.50 13.08 12.95
CA GLY A 15 2.39 13.67 11.60
C GLY A 15 0.98 13.84 11.03
N CYS A 16 -0.08 13.58 11.78
CA CYS A 16 -1.46 13.94 11.39
C CYS A 16 -1.83 15.37 11.84
N ARG A 17 -2.85 15.97 11.19
CA ARG A 17 -3.38 17.33 11.41
C ARG A 17 -3.61 17.63 12.90
N ASP A 18 -3.45 18.89 13.30
CA ASP A 18 -3.64 19.36 14.68
C ASP A 18 -4.99 18.94 15.28
N PRO A 19 -5.02 18.17 16.39
CA PRO A 19 -6.25 17.76 17.07
C PRO A 19 -7.11 18.92 17.60
N ILE A 20 -6.57 20.14 17.62
CA ILE A 20 -7.21 21.35 18.16
C ILE A 20 -8.07 22.08 17.11
N VAL A 21 -7.86 21.83 15.81
CA VAL A 21 -8.65 22.51 14.76
C VAL A 21 -9.95 21.74 14.51
N HIS A 22 -11.05 22.26 15.06
CA HIS A 22 -12.41 21.71 14.98
C HIS A 22 -13.39 22.66 14.25
N GLU A 23 -14.44 22.09 13.64
CA GLU A 23 -15.68 22.76 13.24
C GLU A 23 -16.78 21.68 13.08
N PHE A 24 -17.45 21.17 14.12
CA PHE A 24 -18.54 21.81 14.85
C PHE A 24 -18.08 22.66 16.03
N SER A 25 -17.89 23.95 15.83
CA SER A 25 -17.36 24.84 16.86
C SER A 25 -18.44 25.82 17.29
N ASP A 26 -19.56 25.30 17.80
CA ASP A 26 -20.39 25.86 18.87
C ASP A 26 -21.53 24.87 19.18
N LEU A 27 -21.65 24.42 20.43
CA LEU A 27 -22.80 23.64 20.94
C LEU A 27 -23.18 24.12 22.35
N THR A 28 -23.09 25.42 22.60
CA THR A 28 -23.59 26.04 23.85
C THR A 28 -25.11 25.88 24.07
N LEU A 29 -25.81 25.12 23.20
CA LEU A 29 -27.23 24.75 23.33
C LEU A 29 -27.47 23.25 23.04
N SER A 30 -26.54 22.36 23.43
CA SER A 30 -26.77 20.90 23.40
C SER A 30 -27.99 20.45 24.21
N ASP A 31 -28.50 21.33 25.07
CA ASP A 31 -29.33 20.98 26.22
C ASP A 31 -30.82 20.88 25.86
N GLN A 32 -31.19 21.01 24.59
CA GLN A 32 -32.60 21.00 24.16
C GLN A 32 -32.87 20.27 22.84
N ALA A 33 -32.62 18.96 22.74
CA ALA A 33 -33.59 18.13 22.02
C ALA A 33 -33.81 16.74 22.59
N PHE A 34 -35.10 16.46 22.69
CA PHE A 34 -35.71 15.17 22.91
C PHE A 34 -36.12 14.56 21.56
N ALA A 35 -35.98 13.25 21.46
CA ALA A 35 -36.74 12.40 20.56
C ALA A 35 -37.17 11.16 21.37
N GLU A 36 -38.48 11.00 21.57
CA GLU A 36 -39.07 9.89 22.32
C GLU A 36 -38.97 8.58 21.54
N GLY A 37 -38.36 7.59 22.20
CA GLY A 37 -38.29 6.20 21.80
C GLY A 37 -37.57 5.43 22.91
N ARG A 38 -38.33 5.03 23.93
CA ARG A 38 -37.90 4.42 25.21
C ARG A 38 -36.71 3.45 25.08
N ASP A 39 -35.58 3.85 25.64
CA ASP A 39 -34.93 3.21 26.79
C ASP A 39 -33.78 4.11 27.31
N ASP A 40 -34.04 4.68 28.49
CA ASP A 40 -33.12 5.19 29.50
C ASP A 40 -32.35 6.50 29.24
N GLU A 41 -33.06 7.59 29.57
CA GLU A 41 -32.60 8.81 30.25
C GLU A 41 -31.09 8.88 30.57
N LEU A 42 -30.39 9.69 29.77
CA LEU A 42 -29.08 10.25 30.12
C LEU A 42 -29.30 11.48 31.00
N LEU A 43 -29.30 11.28 32.32
CA LEU A 43 -28.73 12.29 33.22
C LEU A 43 -27.36 11.76 33.66
N GLU A 44 -26.35 12.61 33.51
CA GLU A 44 -24.93 12.27 33.62
C GLU A 44 -24.61 11.68 35.00
N ALA A 45 -23.99 10.50 35.00
CA ALA A 45 -23.25 10.02 36.16
C ALA A 45 -21.86 10.66 36.13
N PRO A 46 -21.28 11.02 37.29
CA PRO A 46 -19.91 11.53 37.33
C PRO A 46 -18.95 10.54 36.66
N GLU A 47 -18.10 11.06 35.78
CA GLU A 47 -17.11 10.26 35.05
C GLU A 47 -16.23 9.48 36.04
N ALA A 48 -16.02 8.20 35.76
CA ALA A 48 -15.17 7.36 36.58
C ALA A 48 -13.70 7.79 36.42
N SER A 49 -13.14 8.41 37.45
CA SER A 49 -11.75 8.87 37.50
C SER A 49 -10.84 7.86 38.21
N PRO A 50 -9.50 7.94 38.01
CA PRO A 50 -8.54 7.16 38.80
C PRO A 50 -8.63 7.43 40.30
N SER A 51 -9.11 8.61 40.74
CA SER A 51 -9.30 8.98 42.15
C SER A 51 -10.60 8.43 42.78
N MET A 52 -11.46 7.75 42.02
CA MET A 52 -12.80 7.34 42.46
C MET A 52 -12.83 6.23 43.52
N VAL A 53 -13.61 6.44 44.61
CA VAL A 53 -13.85 5.45 45.68
C VAL A 53 -15.35 5.12 45.75
N ILE A 54 -15.69 3.88 46.11
CA ILE A 54 -17.08 3.50 46.45
C ILE A 54 -17.35 3.97 47.88
N GLU A 55 -18.32 4.86 48.07
CA GLU A 55 -18.73 5.40 49.36
C GLU A 55 -20.14 4.93 49.73
N GLU A 56 -20.37 4.67 51.01
CA GLU A 56 -21.69 4.36 51.55
C GLU A 56 -22.60 5.61 51.46
N GLY A 57 -23.85 5.43 51.01
CA GLY A 57 -24.82 6.53 50.86
C GLY A 57 -24.88 7.20 49.47
N ARG A 58 -24.04 6.80 48.50
CA ARG A 58 -24.10 7.34 47.13
C ARG A 58 -25.38 6.92 46.41
N VAL A 59 -26.16 7.90 45.94
CA VAL A 59 -27.43 7.70 45.23
C VAL A 59 -27.22 7.82 43.72
N PHE A 60 -27.83 6.90 42.96
CA PHE A 60 -27.89 6.96 41.50
C PHE A 60 -29.34 7.15 41.08
N LYS A 61 -29.55 7.89 39.99
CA LYS A 61 -30.88 8.18 39.45
C LYS A 61 -31.71 6.92 39.19
N ASP A 62 -31.08 5.92 38.57
CA ASP A 62 -31.72 4.68 38.19
C ASP A 62 -30.72 3.50 38.16
N LEU A 63 -31.26 2.29 38.02
CA LEU A 63 -30.47 1.06 37.96
C LEU A 63 -29.55 0.99 36.71
N PRO A 64 -29.96 1.37 35.49
CA PRO A 64 -29.08 1.48 34.33
C PRO A 64 -27.85 2.37 34.56
N VAL A 65 -28.01 3.52 35.21
CA VAL A 65 -26.95 4.46 35.57
C VAL A 65 -25.98 3.82 36.57
N LEU A 66 -26.49 3.19 37.63
CA LEU A 66 -25.68 2.42 38.58
C LEU A 66 -24.86 1.32 37.87
N LYS A 67 -25.50 0.54 36.98
CA LYS A 67 -24.85 -0.54 36.22
C LYS A 67 -23.72 -0.01 35.35
N ARG A 68 -23.92 1.11 34.65
CA ARG A 68 -22.90 1.75 33.80
C ARG A 68 -21.72 2.26 34.62
N TRP A 69 -22.00 2.97 35.71
CA TRP A 69 -21.00 3.54 36.59
C TRP A 69 -20.14 2.43 37.23
N LEU A 70 -20.78 1.40 37.78
CA LEU A 70 -20.10 0.26 38.39
C LEU A 70 -19.25 -0.52 37.37
N GLN A 71 -19.73 -0.63 36.13
CA GLN A 71 -19.00 -1.27 35.04
C GLN A 71 -17.71 -0.52 34.69
N ALA A 72 -17.77 0.82 34.60
CA ALA A 72 -16.60 1.66 34.34
C ALA A 72 -15.62 1.63 35.52
N PHE A 73 -16.12 1.78 36.75
CA PHE A 73 -15.33 1.66 37.97
C PHE A 73 -14.58 0.33 38.05
N ALA A 74 -15.27 -0.78 37.78
CA ALA A 74 -14.70 -2.11 37.77
C ALA A 74 -13.53 -2.23 36.80
N VAL A 75 -13.67 -1.72 35.57
CA VAL A 75 -12.61 -1.77 34.56
C VAL A 75 -11.41 -0.89 34.95
N ILE A 76 -11.64 0.34 35.40
CA ILE A 76 -10.56 1.29 35.73
C ILE A 76 -9.77 0.84 36.96
N ARG A 77 -10.47 0.37 38.00
CA ARG A 77 -9.86 -0.07 39.26
C ARG A 77 -9.40 -1.54 39.25
N LYS A 78 -9.53 -2.25 38.11
CA LYS A 78 -9.20 -3.68 37.97
C LYS A 78 -9.96 -4.54 39.01
N ARG A 79 -11.28 -4.41 39.06
CA ARG A 79 -12.17 -5.05 40.05
C ARG A 79 -13.34 -5.77 39.36
N PRO A 80 -13.15 -7.00 38.85
CA PRO A 80 -14.22 -7.77 38.23
C PRO A 80 -15.25 -8.20 39.28
N TYR A 81 -16.51 -8.26 38.86
CA TYR A 81 -17.62 -8.65 39.72
C TYR A 81 -18.59 -9.62 39.05
N LYS A 82 -19.24 -10.45 39.86
CA LYS A 82 -20.40 -11.26 39.46
C LYS A 82 -21.68 -10.63 39.99
N VAL A 83 -22.75 -10.71 39.21
CA VAL A 83 -24.08 -10.26 39.63
C VAL A 83 -24.78 -11.42 40.33
N LEU A 84 -25.14 -11.24 41.60
CA LEU A 84 -25.93 -12.24 42.36
C LEU A 84 -27.43 -12.00 42.22
N HIS A 85 -27.84 -10.74 42.28
CA HIS A 85 -29.24 -10.35 42.18
C HIS A 85 -29.37 -9.12 41.28
N SER A 86 -30.30 -9.16 40.33
CA SER A 86 -30.65 -8.04 39.47
C SER A 86 -32.17 -7.97 39.33
N TYR A 87 -32.83 -7.50 40.39
CA TYR A 87 -34.26 -7.20 40.38
C TYR A 87 -34.44 -5.72 40.06
N ALA A 88 -35.05 -5.41 38.92
CA ALA A 88 -35.10 -4.06 38.35
C ALA A 88 -35.56 -2.98 39.35
N GLU A 89 -36.52 -3.33 40.21
CA GLU A 89 -37.17 -2.39 41.15
C GLU A 89 -36.83 -2.65 42.63
N ARG A 90 -35.97 -3.64 42.95
CA ARG A 90 -35.76 -4.07 44.35
C ARG A 90 -34.32 -4.06 44.81
N ARG A 91 -33.41 -4.64 44.03
CA ARG A 91 -32.04 -4.89 44.50
C ARG A 91 -31.11 -5.24 43.35
N TYR A 92 -29.96 -4.57 43.33
CA TYR A 92 -28.81 -4.95 42.51
C TYR A 92 -27.64 -5.29 43.42
N THR A 93 -27.20 -6.55 43.40
CA THR A 93 -26.12 -7.03 44.27
C THR A 93 -25.01 -7.63 43.42
N VAL A 94 -23.81 -7.08 43.61
CA VAL A 94 -22.58 -7.60 43.03
C VAL A 94 -21.65 -8.12 44.11
N VAL A 95 -20.82 -9.09 43.74
CA VAL A 95 -19.77 -9.69 44.58
C VAL A 95 -18.51 -9.87 43.77
N CYS A 96 -17.38 -10.03 44.45
CA CYS A 96 -16.10 -10.24 43.78
C CYS A 96 -16.14 -11.55 43.00
N ASP A 97 -15.41 -11.59 41.88
CA ASP A 97 -15.30 -12.78 41.06
C ASP A 97 -14.55 -13.94 41.76
N LYS A 98 -13.69 -13.63 42.75
CA LYS A 98 -12.92 -14.61 43.53
C LYS A 98 -13.73 -15.25 44.65
N GLU A 99 -13.63 -16.57 44.74
CA GLU A 99 -14.22 -17.35 45.84
C GLU A 99 -13.64 -16.92 47.19
N ARG A 100 -14.50 -16.84 48.21
CA ARG A 100 -14.17 -16.45 49.60
C ARG A 100 -13.69 -15.00 49.81
N CYS A 101 -13.79 -14.14 48.80
CA CYS A 101 -13.52 -12.71 48.96
C CYS A 101 -14.60 -12.01 49.83
N PRO A 102 -14.21 -11.17 50.82
CA PRO A 102 -15.14 -10.44 51.68
C PRO A 102 -15.84 -9.26 50.99
N TRP A 103 -15.40 -8.86 49.78
CA TRP A 103 -16.08 -7.83 48.99
C TRP A 103 -17.42 -8.36 48.48
N ARG A 104 -18.46 -8.12 49.30
CA ARG A 104 -19.84 -8.49 49.04
C ARG A 104 -20.75 -7.32 49.39
N LYS A 105 -21.71 -7.05 48.49
CA LYS A 105 -22.91 -6.20 48.72
C LYS A 105 -22.68 -4.69 48.52
N ILE A 106 -23.47 -4.08 47.62
CA ILE A 106 -23.58 -2.62 47.45
C ILE A 106 -24.43 -2.05 48.61
N THR A 107 -23.96 -2.24 49.84
CA THR A 107 -24.47 -1.55 51.05
C THR A 107 -23.36 -1.31 52.08
N LYS A 108 -22.23 -2.05 52.06
CA LYS A 108 -21.09 -1.80 52.95
C LYS A 108 -19.79 -2.34 52.33
N VAL A 109 -18.80 -1.47 52.09
CA VAL A 109 -17.46 -1.89 51.64
C VAL A 109 -16.64 -2.22 52.87
N VAL A 110 -16.40 -3.51 53.14
CA VAL A 110 -15.59 -3.95 54.30
C VAL A 110 -14.15 -4.19 53.83
N GLY A 111 -13.26 -3.22 54.11
CA GLY A 111 -11.80 -3.34 54.03
C GLY A 111 -11.14 -3.14 52.66
N PRO A 112 -9.80 -2.92 52.62
CA PRO A 112 -9.04 -2.88 51.38
C PRO A 112 -9.06 -4.25 50.68
N HIS A 113 -9.28 -4.24 49.36
CA HIS A 113 -9.37 -5.43 48.52
C HIS A 113 -8.21 -5.48 47.53
N ASN A 114 -7.32 -6.46 47.70
CA ASN A 114 -6.06 -6.62 46.95
C ASN A 114 -6.12 -7.84 46.02
N CYS A 115 -7.28 -8.53 45.96
CA CYS A 115 -7.38 -9.92 45.51
C CYS A 115 -7.10 -10.13 44.02
N ALA A 116 -6.83 -9.09 43.24
CA ALA A 116 -6.80 -9.20 41.79
C ALA A 116 -5.68 -8.40 41.09
N ASP A 117 -4.74 -7.80 41.83
CA ASP A 117 -3.65 -7.03 41.21
C ASP A 117 -2.71 -7.89 40.35
N HIS A 118 -2.57 -9.18 40.64
CA HIS A 118 -1.62 -10.06 39.92
C HIS A 118 -2.23 -10.84 38.72
N GLU A 119 -3.55 -11.07 38.68
CA GLU A 119 -4.23 -11.89 37.63
C GLU A 119 -5.05 -11.08 36.61
N LEU A 120 -5.16 -9.75 36.77
CA LEU A 120 -5.94 -8.87 35.88
C LEU A 120 -5.11 -8.09 34.87
N THR A 121 -3.96 -8.63 34.48
CA THR A 121 -3.05 -7.97 33.55
C THR A 121 -3.44 -8.13 32.08
N VAL A 122 -4.41 -9.00 31.74
CA VAL A 122 -4.66 -9.38 30.33
C VAL A 122 -6.12 -9.21 29.86
N ARG A 123 -7.17 -9.55 30.63
CA ARG A 123 -8.59 -9.44 30.16
C ARG A 123 -9.54 -9.02 31.28
N HIS A 124 -10.51 -8.16 30.96
CA HIS A 124 -11.56 -7.73 31.90
C HIS A 124 -12.97 -8.14 31.43
N PRO A 125 -13.76 -8.92 32.20
CA PRO A 125 -15.10 -9.36 31.80
C PRO A 125 -16.07 -8.20 31.54
N GLN A 126 -15.98 -7.15 32.36
CA GLN A 126 -16.84 -5.96 32.29
C GLN A 126 -16.45 -4.98 31.18
N LEU A 127 -15.29 -5.16 30.50
CA LEU A 127 -14.90 -4.36 29.34
C LEU A 127 -15.69 -4.80 28.10
N THR A 128 -16.97 -4.42 28.06
CA THR A 128 -17.92 -4.85 27.02
C THR A 128 -17.77 -4.05 25.74
N SER A 129 -18.27 -4.59 24.62
CA SER A 129 -18.29 -3.86 23.34
C SER A 129 -19.10 -2.56 23.41
N THR A 130 -20.07 -2.45 24.32
CA THR A 130 -20.88 -1.24 24.51
C THR A 130 -20.08 -0.15 25.22
N LEU A 131 -19.34 -0.50 26.27
CA LEU A 131 -18.43 0.42 26.96
C LEU A 131 -17.35 0.93 26.01
N ILE A 132 -16.72 0.02 25.25
CA ILE A 132 -15.74 0.36 24.22
C ILE A 132 -16.36 1.27 23.15
N ALA A 133 -17.56 0.94 22.65
CA ALA A 133 -18.23 1.72 21.61
C ALA A 133 -18.45 3.18 22.03
N LYS A 134 -18.97 3.41 23.25
CA LYS A 134 -19.20 4.75 23.80
C LYS A 134 -17.92 5.59 23.83
N ARG A 135 -16.82 4.99 24.29
CA ARG A 135 -15.53 5.67 24.34
C ARG A 135 -14.96 5.95 22.94
N LEU A 136 -15.20 5.06 21.98
CA LEU A 136 -14.74 5.23 20.61
C LEU A 136 -15.60 6.17 19.76
N MET A 137 -16.73 6.68 20.25
CA MET A 137 -17.63 7.51 19.43
C MET A 137 -16.94 8.75 18.87
N GLY A 138 -16.26 9.53 19.70
CA GLY A 138 -15.50 10.71 19.24
C GLY A 138 -14.43 10.34 18.21
N ILE A 139 -13.63 9.33 18.54
CA ILE A 139 -12.53 8.83 17.69
C ILE A 139 -13.05 8.37 16.32
N LEU A 140 -14.14 7.60 16.29
CA LEU A 140 -14.71 7.06 15.05
C LEU A 140 -15.54 8.08 14.27
N LYS A 141 -15.94 9.20 14.90
CA LYS A 141 -16.53 10.34 14.19
C LYS A 141 -15.46 11.09 13.39
N GLU A 142 -14.28 11.28 13.96
CA GLU A 142 -13.13 11.91 13.29
C GLU A 142 -12.46 10.98 12.27
N GLN A 143 -12.27 9.71 12.64
CA GLN A 143 -11.62 8.68 11.81
C GLN A 143 -12.54 7.47 11.57
N PRO A 144 -13.60 7.61 10.74
CA PRO A 144 -14.56 6.53 10.51
C PRO A 144 -13.94 5.29 9.85
N ASN A 145 -12.90 5.47 9.04
CA ASN A 145 -12.18 4.40 8.35
C ASN A 145 -11.16 3.65 9.24
N MET A 146 -11.03 3.99 10.52
CA MET A 146 -10.04 3.40 11.43
C MET A 146 -10.10 1.86 11.41
N LYS A 147 -8.96 1.21 11.16
CA LYS A 147 -8.89 -0.26 11.07
C LYS A 147 -9.14 -0.87 12.44
N VAL A 148 -9.81 -2.02 12.50
CA VAL A 148 -10.14 -2.70 13.78
C VAL A 148 -8.88 -3.01 14.60
N ARG A 149 -7.73 -3.28 13.96
CA ARG A 149 -6.44 -3.43 14.64
C ARG A 149 -5.99 -2.15 15.35
N THR A 150 -6.09 -1.01 14.68
CA THR A 150 -5.77 0.29 15.27
C THR A 150 -6.68 0.57 16.45
N ILE A 151 -7.98 0.26 16.33
CA ILE A 151 -8.92 0.38 17.44
C ILE A 151 -8.53 -0.53 18.61
N ILE A 152 -8.04 -1.76 18.37
CA ILE A 152 -7.55 -2.63 19.46
C ILE A 152 -6.44 -1.91 20.24
N ARG A 153 -5.43 -1.37 19.56
CA ARG A 153 -4.33 -0.62 20.20
C ARG A 153 -4.83 0.59 20.98
N THR A 154 -5.73 1.38 20.40
CA THR A 154 -6.33 2.53 21.08
C THR A 154 -7.09 2.12 22.33
N VAL A 155 -7.83 1.01 22.31
CA VAL A 155 -8.56 0.55 23.48
C VAL A 155 -7.63 -0.07 24.53
N GLU A 156 -6.56 -0.76 24.11
CA GLU A 156 -5.48 -1.23 24.98
C GLU A 156 -4.83 -0.06 25.73
N GLU A 157 -4.53 1.04 25.05
CA GLU A 157 -3.97 2.25 25.66
C GLU A 157 -4.95 2.93 26.61
N ILE A 158 -6.22 3.12 26.21
CA ILE A 158 -7.23 3.79 27.04
C ILE A 158 -7.50 3.04 28.36
N TYR A 159 -7.54 1.71 28.33
CA TYR A 159 -7.93 0.91 29.48
C TYR A 159 -6.76 0.19 30.16
N GLY A 160 -5.52 0.68 30.00
CA GLY A 160 -4.38 0.24 30.81
C GLY A 160 -3.85 -1.15 30.46
N GLY A 161 -3.83 -1.51 29.18
CA GLY A 161 -3.13 -2.68 28.62
C GLY A 161 -3.98 -3.95 28.46
N TYR A 162 -5.30 -3.88 28.57
CA TYR A 162 -6.15 -5.06 28.40
C TYR A 162 -6.14 -5.59 26.97
N VAL A 163 -5.81 -6.88 26.78
CA VAL A 163 -5.89 -7.59 25.49
C VAL A 163 -7.34 -7.86 25.09
N ILE A 164 -7.75 -7.34 23.94
CA ILE A 164 -9.14 -7.43 23.47
C ILE A 164 -9.23 -8.20 22.15
N THR A 165 -10.20 -9.09 22.07
CA THR A 165 -10.42 -9.87 20.84
C THR A 165 -10.95 -8.99 19.71
N TYR A 166 -10.46 -9.27 18.49
CA TYR A 166 -10.94 -8.61 17.27
C TYR A 166 -12.46 -8.59 17.15
N GLY A 167 -13.14 -9.71 17.44
CA GLY A 167 -14.59 -9.80 17.35
C GLY A 167 -15.33 -8.91 18.35
N LYS A 168 -14.74 -8.60 19.51
CA LYS A 168 -15.30 -7.67 20.51
C LYS A 168 -15.14 -6.23 20.04
N VAL A 169 -13.96 -5.87 19.51
CA VAL A 169 -13.70 -4.53 18.94
C VAL A 169 -14.50 -4.29 17.66
N TRP A 170 -14.63 -5.29 16.79
CA TRP A 170 -15.48 -5.18 15.60
C TRP A 170 -16.94 -4.89 15.99
N ARG A 171 -17.49 -5.61 16.97
CA ARG A 171 -18.83 -5.33 17.52
C ARG A 171 -18.92 -3.94 18.16
N ALA A 172 -17.87 -3.50 18.85
CA ALA A 172 -17.80 -2.15 19.42
C ALA A 172 -17.83 -1.09 18.31
N LYS A 173 -17.05 -1.27 17.25
CA LYS A 173 -17.05 -0.40 16.07
C LYS A 173 -18.43 -0.33 15.42
N GLN A 174 -19.10 -1.46 15.20
CA GLN A 174 -20.46 -1.48 14.64
C GLN A 174 -21.48 -0.76 15.55
N ARG A 175 -21.34 -0.90 16.87
CA ARG A 175 -22.19 -0.20 17.84
C ARG A 175 -21.92 1.30 17.86
N ALA A 176 -20.67 1.72 17.79
CA ALA A 176 -20.29 3.13 17.71
C ALA A 176 -20.84 3.77 16.43
N TRP A 177 -20.69 3.12 15.28
CA TRP A 177 -21.32 3.58 14.04
C TRP A 177 -22.84 3.68 14.14
N LYS A 178 -23.49 2.71 14.79
CA LYS A 178 -24.95 2.79 15.04
C LYS A 178 -25.31 4.00 15.92
N MET A 179 -24.48 4.31 16.92
CA MET A 179 -24.70 5.45 17.82
C MET A 179 -24.47 6.79 17.09
N ILE A 180 -23.54 6.85 16.15
CA ILE A 180 -23.19 8.09 15.42
C ILE A 180 -24.16 8.35 14.26
N TYR A 181 -24.43 7.33 13.44
CA TYR A 181 -25.11 7.49 12.14
C TYR A 181 -26.52 6.91 12.11
N GLY A 182 -27.01 6.40 13.24
CA GLY A 182 -28.25 5.64 13.31
C GLY A 182 -28.09 4.20 12.82
N ASP A 183 -29.19 3.46 12.78
CA ASP A 183 -29.16 2.10 12.30
C ASP A 183 -29.10 2.01 10.77
N TRP A 184 -28.89 0.80 10.28
CA TRP A 184 -28.68 0.56 8.86
C TRP A 184 -29.95 0.78 8.03
N GLU A 185 -31.11 0.55 8.63
CA GLU A 185 -32.42 0.68 8.00
C GLU A 185 -32.81 2.17 7.95
N SER A 186 -32.65 2.89 9.06
CA SER A 186 -32.88 4.33 9.18
C SER A 186 -31.98 5.11 8.23
N GLY A 187 -30.77 4.61 7.94
CA GLY A 187 -29.89 5.24 6.97
C GLY A 187 -30.51 5.41 5.57
N TYR A 188 -31.35 4.48 5.11
CA TYR A 188 -32.04 4.62 3.80
C TYR A 188 -33.21 5.61 3.87
N GLU A 189 -33.88 5.68 5.01
CA GLU A 189 -34.98 6.62 5.25
C GLU A 189 -34.47 8.06 5.36
N GLN A 190 -33.28 8.25 5.95
CA GLN A 190 -32.66 9.57 6.12
C GLN A 190 -32.02 10.12 4.85
N LEU A 191 -31.74 9.30 3.82
CA LEU A 191 -31.02 9.74 2.62
C LEU A 191 -31.69 10.92 1.89
N PRO A 192 -32.99 10.88 1.55
CA PRO A 192 -33.63 12.01 0.89
C PRO A 192 -33.63 13.28 1.74
N VAL A 193 -33.83 13.13 3.05
CA VAL A 193 -33.82 14.25 4.01
C VAL A 193 -32.43 14.89 4.04
N LEU A 194 -31.38 14.07 4.11
CA LEU A 194 -29.99 14.53 4.08
C LEU A 194 -29.66 15.23 2.76
N PHE A 195 -30.08 14.67 1.62
CA PHE A 195 -29.87 15.32 0.32
C PHE A 195 -30.61 16.66 0.23
N ASN A 196 -31.84 16.74 0.74
CA ASN A 196 -32.60 17.99 0.78
C ASN A 196 -31.90 19.04 1.66
N ALA A 197 -31.40 18.63 2.83
CA ALA A 197 -30.65 19.49 3.74
C ALA A 197 -29.37 20.04 3.10
N ILE A 198 -28.57 19.19 2.45
CA ILE A 198 -27.34 19.62 1.77
C ILE A 198 -27.66 20.54 0.58
N LYS A 199 -28.69 20.20 -0.22
CA LYS A 199 -29.11 20.99 -1.38
C LYS A 199 -29.63 22.37 -0.99
N ALA A 200 -30.32 22.49 0.14
CA ALA A 200 -30.85 23.76 0.62
C ALA A 200 -29.76 24.81 0.87
N VAL A 201 -28.59 24.39 1.36
CA VAL A 201 -27.45 25.28 1.61
C VAL A 201 -26.42 25.31 0.46
N ASN A 202 -26.42 24.30 -0.41
CA ASN A 202 -25.57 24.24 -1.62
C ASN A 202 -26.46 24.27 -2.87
N PRO A 203 -26.99 25.45 -3.24
CA PRO A 203 -27.86 25.58 -4.41
C PRO A 203 -27.13 25.13 -5.66
N GLY A 204 -27.81 24.32 -6.49
CA GLY A 204 -27.22 23.67 -7.65
C GLY A 204 -26.79 22.21 -7.41
N MET A 205 -26.81 21.72 -6.16
CA MET A 205 -26.71 20.28 -5.91
C MET A 205 -27.84 19.54 -6.60
N HIS A 206 -27.47 18.58 -7.44
CA HIS A 206 -28.41 17.69 -8.08
C HIS A 206 -28.36 16.33 -7.40
N TYR A 207 -29.54 15.80 -7.10
CA TYR A 207 -29.69 14.41 -6.68
C TYR A 207 -30.97 13.83 -7.29
N GLU A 208 -30.93 12.54 -7.59
CA GLU A 208 -32.07 11.76 -8.06
C GLU A 208 -32.21 10.52 -7.20
N TYR A 209 -33.44 10.19 -6.81
CA TYR A 209 -33.73 9.03 -5.97
C TYR A 209 -34.88 8.24 -6.58
N ILE A 210 -34.66 6.96 -6.85
CA ILE A 210 -35.63 6.08 -7.52
C ILE A 210 -36.03 4.93 -6.58
N PRO A 211 -37.32 4.76 -6.27
CA PRO A 211 -37.82 3.56 -5.60
C PRO A 211 -37.72 2.34 -6.52
N LYS A 212 -37.64 1.17 -5.90
CA LYS A 212 -37.86 -0.08 -6.62
C LYS A 212 -39.32 -0.13 -7.13
N PRO A 213 -39.55 -0.34 -8.44
CA PRO A 213 -40.90 -0.32 -9.01
C PRO A 213 -41.85 -1.29 -8.30
N ASN A 214 -43.06 -0.80 -7.97
CA ASN A 214 -44.15 -1.59 -7.38
C ASN A 214 -43.80 -2.33 -6.09
N ALA A 215 -42.81 -1.86 -5.32
CA ALA A 215 -42.33 -2.54 -4.14
C ALA A 215 -42.45 -1.68 -2.87
N TRP A 216 -43.23 -2.18 -1.91
CA TRP A 216 -43.56 -1.48 -0.67
C TRP A 216 -43.39 -2.38 0.54
N LYS A 217 -43.13 -1.76 1.70
CA LYS A 217 -43.07 -2.44 3.00
C LYS A 217 -43.52 -1.50 4.11
N ASP A 218 -44.53 -1.91 4.88
CA ASP A 218 -45.11 -1.13 5.98
C ASP A 218 -45.44 0.32 5.60
N GLY A 219 -46.06 0.53 4.43
CA GLY A 219 -46.39 1.87 3.90
C GLY A 219 -45.19 2.68 3.38
N ARG A 220 -43.98 2.11 3.34
CA ARG A 220 -42.75 2.75 2.87
C ARG A 220 -42.29 2.15 1.54
N GLN A 221 -41.69 2.95 0.67
CA GLN A 221 -41.14 2.49 -0.60
C GLN A 221 -39.84 1.72 -0.38
N ILE A 222 -39.56 0.73 -1.22
CA ILE A 222 -38.28 0.03 -1.18
C ILE A 222 -37.23 0.83 -1.96
N PHE A 223 -36.05 1.03 -1.39
CA PHE A 223 -34.92 1.67 -2.06
C PHE A 223 -34.55 0.94 -3.35
N GLY A 224 -34.45 1.68 -4.45
CA GLY A 224 -33.90 1.20 -5.72
C GLY A 224 -32.47 1.72 -5.91
N ARG A 225 -32.34 3.01 -6.24
CA ARG A 225 -31.07 3.68 -6.53
C ARG A 225 -31.09 5.17 -6.20
N ALA A 226 -29.92 5.75 -5.96
CA ALA A 226 -29.75 7.18 -5.72
C ALA A 226 -28.50 7.72 -6.42
N PHE A 227 -28.58 8.91 -6.99
CA PHE A 227 -27.49 9.63 -7.64
C PHE A 227 -27.34 11.00 -6.99
N TRP A 228 -26.11 11.51 -6.88
CA TRP A 228 -25.87 12.90 -6.51
C TRP A 228 -24.55 13.43 -7.07
N CYS A 229 -24.53 14.74 -7.32
CA CYS A 229 -23.32 15.51 -7.63
C CYS A 229 -23.39 16.90 -6.97
N PHE A 230 -22.23 17.46 -6.65
CA PHE A 230 -22.13 18.77 -6.01
C PHE A 230 -21.75 19.84 -7.05
N PRO A 231 -22.37 21.04 -7.01
CA PRO A 231 -22.09 22.09 -7.98
C PRO A 231 -20.64 22.54 -7.91
N GLN A 232 -20.02 22.51 -6.72
CA GLN A 232 -18.60 22.78 -6.52
C GLN A 232 -17.69 21.82 -7.30
N SER A 233 -18.02 20.52 -7.30
CA SER A 233 -17.29 19.52 -8.08
C SER A 233 -17.50 19.68 -9.59
N VAL A 234 -18.71 20.06 -10.00
CA VAL A 234 -19.03 20.32 -11.41
C VAL A 234 -18.30 21.57 -11.92
N GLU A 235 -18.25 22.62 -11.10
CA GLU A 235 -17.47 23.84 -11.39
C GLU A 235 -15.97 23.53 -11.46
N ALA A 236 -15.43 22.81 -10.48
CA ALA A 236 -14.03 22.38 -10.48
C ALA A 236 -13.66 21.64 -11.77
N PHE A 237 -14.55 20.78 -12.27
CA PHE A 237 -14.32 20.02 -13.49
C PHE A 237 -14.15 20.93 -14.72
N ARG A 238 -14.67 22.16 -14.75
CA ARG A 238 -14.47 23.13 -15.86
C ARG A 238 -13.02 23.56 -16.02
N HIS A 239 -12.22 23.36 -14.98
CA HIS A 239 -10.82 23.74 -14.90
C HIS A 239 -9.88 22.52 -14.90
N CYS A 240 -10.41 21.32 -14.68
CA CYS A 240 -9.67 20.08 -14.85
C CYS A 240 -9.32 19.81 -16.32
N ARG A 241 -8.37 18.90 -16.55
CA ARG A 241 -8.24 18.27 -17.88
C ARG A 241 -9.58 17.63 -18.26
N PRO A 242 -10.02 17.71 -19.53
CA PRO A 242 -11.34 17.26 -19.97
C PRO A 242 -11.41 15.72 -20.10
N VAL A 243 -11.01 15.02 -19.05
CA VAL A 243 -11.00 13.56 -18.92
C VAL A 243 -11.49 13.18 -17.53
N PHE A 244 -12.32 12.15 -17.46
CA PHE A 244 -12.75 11.55 -16.21
C PHE A 244 -12.82 10.03 -16.37
N SER A 245 -12.61 9.33 -15.26
CA SER A 245 -12.78 7.88 -15.15
C SER A 245 -14.05 7.59 -14.36
N ILE A 246 -14.69 6.48 -14.70
CA ILE A 246 -15.78 5.89 -13.94
C ILE A 246 -15.37 4.53 -13.39
N ASP A 247 -15.86 4.18 -12.20
CA ASP A 247 -15.69 2.83 -11.62
C ASP A 247 -16.79 2.55 -10.59
N GLY A 248 -16.97 1.27 -10.28
CA GLY A 248 -17.91 0.77 -9.28
C GLY A 248 -17.19 0.07 -8.13
N MET A 249 -17.71 0.23 -6.91
CA MET A 249 -17.25 -0.52 -5.75
C MET A 249 -18.40 -1.13 -4.97
N PHE A 250 -18.32 -2.43 -4.67
CA PHE A 250 -19.33 -3.10 -3.85
C PHE A 250 -19.32 -2.61 -2.41
N LEU A 251 -20.53 -2.38 -1.89
CA LEU A 251 -20.78 -2.16 -0.48
C LEU A 251 -20.58 -3.47 0.30
N ILE A 252 -19.95 -3.37 1.46
CA ILE A 252 -19.68 -4.49 2.37
C ILE A 252 -20.45 -4.37 3.69
N GLY A 253 -21.44 -3.48 3.73
CA GLY A 253 -22.32 -3.26 4.87
C GLY A 253 -23.34 -4.38 5.08
N LYS A 254 -24.38 -4.10 5.86
CA LYS A 254 -25.48 -5.04 6.16
C LYS A 254 -26.31 -5.40 4.92
N TYR A 255 -26.39 -4.46 3.98
CA TYR A 255 -27.09 -4.59 2.70
C TYR A 255 -26.09 -4.65 1.55
N ARG A 256 -26.41 -5.44 0.53
CA ARG A 256 -25.70 -5.46 -0.75
C ARG A 256 -26.02 -4.20 -1.55
N GLY A 257 -25.09 -3.79 -2.40
CA GLY A 257 -25.23 -2.68 -3.34
C GLY A 257 -23.86 -2.32 -3.92
N THR A 258 -23.87 -1.41 -4.89
CA THR A 258 -22.66 -0.85 -5.50
C THR A 258 -22.69 0.66 -5.40
N LEU A 259 -21.54 1.26 -5.06
CA LEU A 259 -21.30 2.69 -5.22
C LEU A 259 -20.56 2.92 -6.54
N LEU A 260 -21.22 3.57 -7.50
CA LEU A 260 -20.62 4.05 -8.75
C LEU A 260 -20.07 5.45 -8.55
N ILE A 261 -18.95 5.76 -9.19
CA ILE A 261 -18.23 7.02 -9.00
C ILE A 261 -17.72 7.52 -10.35
N ALA A 262 -17.84 8.83 -10.58
CA ALA A 262 -17.15 9.54 -11.65
C ALA A 262 -16.10 10.46 -11.04
N ILE A 263 -14.88 10.44 -11.57
CA ILE A 263 -13.74 11.16 -11.01
C ILE A 263 -12.82 11.71 -12.10
N SER A 264 -12.41 12.96 -11.95
CA SER A 264 -11.40 13.62 -12.79
C SER A 264 -10.15 13.91 -11.97
N CYS A 265 -9.23 14.69 -12.53
CA CYS A 265 -8.06 15.19 -11.83
C CYS A 265 -7.67 16.59 -12.31
N ASP A 266 -7.06 17.35 -11.41
CA ASP A 266 -6.57 18.69 -11.68
C ASP A 266 -5.23 18.69 -12.46
N ALA A 267 -4.66 19.88 -12.67
CA ALA A 267 -3.35 20.10 -13.30
C ALA A 267 -2.20 19.26 -12.71
N ASN A 268 -2.28 18.95 -11.40
CA ASN A 268 -1.24 18.25 -10.65
C ASN A 268 -1.57 16.74 -10.45
N ASN A 269 -2.55 16.23 -11.20
CA ASN A 269 -3.06 14.85 -11.10
C ASN A 269 -3.69 14.52 -9.74
N MET A 270 -4.13 15.52 -8.96
CA MET A 270 -4.89 15.29 -7.74
C MET A 270 -6.35 14.99 -8.08
N LEU A 271 -6.95 14.02 -7.38
CA LEU A 271 -8.28 13.50 -7.71
C LEU A 271 -9.41 14.49 -7.40
N VAL A 272 -10.32 14.70 -8.35
CA VAL A 272 -11.52 15.54 -8.21
C VAL A 272 -12.77 14.67 -8.39
N PRO A 273 -13.41 14.20 -7.31
CA PRO A 273 -14.65 13.42 -7.40
C PRO A 273 -15.79 14.29 -7.92
N LEU A 274 -16.51 13.79 -8.93
CA LEU A 274 -17.52 14.55 -9.68
C LEU A 274 -18.95 14.15 -9.30
N ALA A 275 -19.23 12.85 -9.30
CA ALA A 275 -20.57 12.32 -9.05
C ALA A 275 -20.51 10.92 -8.46
N PHE A 276 -21.60 10.53 -7.82
CA PHE A 276 -21.75 9.28 -7.11
C PHE A 276 -23.13 8.69 -7.36
N ALA A 277 -23.23 7.36 -7.30
CA ALA A 277 -24.52 6.68 -7.27
C ALA A 277 -24.51 5.40 -6.44
N LEU A 278 -25.56 5.21 -5.64
CA LEU A 278 -25.88 3.95 -4.98
C LEU A 278 -26.85 3.17 -5.86
N VAL A 279 -26.46 1.98 -6.30
CA VAL A 279 -27.26 1.11 -7.18
C VAL A 279 -27.35 -0.31 -6.62
N GLU A 280 -28.35 -1.08 -7.06
CA GLU A 280 -28.55 -2.43 -6.53
C GLU A 280 -27.43 -3.41 -6.94
N ARG A 281 -26.84 -3.23 -8.14
CA ARG A 281 -25.69 -4.01 -8.66
C ARG A 281 -25.08 -3.34 -9.89
N GLU A 282 -23.89 -3.79 -10.28
CA GLU A 282 -23.29 -3.45 -11.58
C GLU A 282 -24.01 -4.22 -12.69
N ASN A 283 -24.85 -3.53 -13.45
CA ASN A 283 -25.52 -4.05 -14.65
C ASN A 283 -25.65 -2.92 -15.69
N ASN A 284 -26.01 -3.27 -16.93
CA ASN A 284 -26.11 -2.29 -18.03
C ASN A 284 -27.14 -1.19 -17.76
N ASP A 285 -28.25 -1.49 -17.06
CA ASP A 285 -29.27 -0.51 -16.69
C ASP A 285 -28.74 0.53 -15.69
N SER A 286 -28.08 0.06 -14.62
CA SER A 286 -27.46 0.91 -13.61
C SER A 286 -26.36 1.79 -14.19
N TRP A 287 -25.52 1.23 -15.07
CA TRP A 287 -24.48 2.00 -15.77
C TRP A 287 -25.07 3.00 -16.76
N GLY A 288 -26.07 2.60 -17.54
CA GLY A 288 -26.75 3.48 -18.49
C GLY A 288 -27.44 4.65 -17.79
N TRP A 289 -28.13 4.38 -16.68
CA TRP A 289 -28.75 5.41 -15.86
C TRP A 289 -27.71 6.36 -15.25
N PHE A 290 -26.63 5.83 -14.66
CA PHE A 290 -25.56 6.64 -14.09
C PHE A 290 -24.87 7.53 -15.14
N LEU A 291 -24.50 6.96 -16.29
CA LEU A 291 -23.86 7.69 -17.39
C LEU A 291 -24.76 8.78 -17.97
N ARG A 292 -26.07 8.53 -18.09
CA ARG A 292 -27.05 9.54 -18.49
C ARG A 292 -27.02 10.73 -17.54
N LEU A 293 -27.04 10.50 -16.23
CA LEU A 293 -27.03 11.56 -15.22
C LEU A 293 -25.69 12.31 -15.18
N VAL A 294 -24.56 11.61 -15.32
CA VAL A 294 -23.24 12.25 -15.45
C VAL A 294 -23.20 13.15 -16.70
N ARG A 295 -23.71 12.69 -17.84
CA ARG A 295 -23.75 13.49 -19.06
C ARG A 295 -24.57 14.78 -18.88
N ILE A 296 -25.76 14.67 -18.29
CA ILE A 296 -26.66 15.82 -18.12
C ILE A 296 -26.14 16.80 -17.06
N HIS A 297 -25.70 16.31 -15.90
CA HIS A 297 -25.46 17.14 -14.72
C HIS A 297 -23.99 17.44 -14.42
N VAL A 298 -23.04 16.68 -14.96
CA VAL A 298 -21.61 16.89 -14.74
C VAL A 298 -20.92 17.43 -15.98
N VAL A 299 -21.21 16.84 -17.14
CA VAL A 299 -20.64 17.29 -18.42
C VAL A 299 -21.40 18.54 -18.91
N GLY A 300 -22.74 18.49 -18.88
CA GLY A 300 -23.60 19.61 -19.27
C GLY A 300 -23.69 19.82 -20.80
N PRO A 301 -24.68 20.59 -21.27
CA PRO A 301 -24.88 20.86 -22.71
C PRO A 301 -23.77 21.74 -23.32
N ASP A 302 -23.20 22.67 -22.55
CA ASP A 302 -22.19 23.64 -23.04
C ASP A 302 -20.85 22.99 -23.41
N ARG A 303 -20.56 21.77 -22.93
CA ARG A 303 -19.36 21.02 -23.33
C ARG A 303 -19.52 20.28 -24.65
N GLU A 304 -20.73 20.16 -25.18
CA GLU A 304 -20.98 19.71 -26.55
C GLU A 304 -20.97 20.90 -27.54
N ILE A 305 -20.89 22.16 -27.08
CA ILE A 305 -21.02 23.37 -27.92
C ILE A 305 -20.07 24.48 -27.44
N GLN A 306 -18.75 24.22 -27.49
CA GLN A 306 -17.69 25.25 -27.61
C GLN A 306 -16.32 24.56 -27.83
N GLY A 307 -16.15 23.93 -29.00
CA GLY A 307 -14.82 23.52 -29.49
C GLY A 307 -14.31 22.13 -29.10
N TYR A 308 -15.05 21.32 -28.34
CA TYR A 308 -14.74 19.90 -28.12
C TYR A 308 -15.71 18.98 -28.89
N ALA A 309 -15.17 17.95 -29.52
CA ALA A 309 -15.86 16.91 -30.28
C ALA A 309 -16.73 15.99 -29.37
N PRO A 310 -17.64 15.13 -29.88
CA PRO A 310 -18.53 14.30 -29.06
C PRO A 310 -17.76 13.43 -28.06
N LEU A 311 -18.37 13.12 -26.91
CA LEU A 311 -17.77 12.32 -25.82
C LEU A 311 -17.01 11.09 -26.35
N HIS A 312 -15.68 11.13 -26.28
CA HIS A 312 -14.82 10.04 -26.73
C HIS A 312 -14.67 8.99 -25.63
N HIS A 313 -15.26 7.81 -25.84
CA HIS A 313 -15.05 6.68 -24.94
C HIS A 313 -13.72 6.02 -25.26
N ARG A 314 -12.91 5.78 -24.21
CA ARG A 314 -11.58 5.18 -24.31
C ARG A 314 -11.48 4.03 -23.32
N TRP A 315 -11.00 2.89 -23.78
CA TRP A 315 -10.92 1.68 -22.95
C TRP A 315 -9.69 1.70 -22.06
N CYS A 316 -9.84 1.18 -20.85
CA CYS A 316 -8.75 0.98 -19.92
C CYS A 316 -7.81 -0.11 -20.45
N THR A 317 -6.57 0.25 -20.77
CA THR A 317 -5.55 -0.65 -21.31
C THR A 317 -5.28 -1.83 -20.40
N ARG A 318 -5.33 -1.62 -19.08
CA ARG A 318 -5.20 -2.68 -18.09
C ARG A 318 -6.36 -3.68 -18.14
N LEU A 319 -7.61 -3.22 -18.24
CA LEU A 319 -8.77 -4.12 -18.36
C LEU A 319 -8.72 -4.93 -19.67
N LEU A 320 -8.24 -4.32 -20.76
CA LEU A 320 -8.03 -5.04 -22.03
C LEU A 320 -6.93 -6.08 -21.92
N ALA A 321 -5.80 -5.76 -21.28
CA ALA A 321 -4.74 -6.73 -21.02
C ALA A 321 -5.25 -7.91 -20.16
N GLU A 322 -6.16 -7.66 -19.22
CA GLU A 322 -6.80 -8.74 -18.46
C GLU A 322 -7.75 -9.59 -19.29
N ASN A 323 -8.50 -8.97 -20.19
CA ASN A 323 -9.34 -9.72 -21.13
C ASN A 323 -8.47 -10.61 -22.02
N LEU A 324 -7.31 -10.13 -22.48
CA LEU A 324 -6.34 -10.94 -23.21
C LEU A 324 -5.86 -12.13 -22.36
N LEU A 325 -5.41 -11.87 -21.13
CA LEU A 325 -4.97 -12.90 -20.19
C LEU A 325 -6.06 -13.95 -19.91
N GLN A 326 -7.33 -13.55 -19.86
CA GLN A 326 -8.45 -14.48 -19.70
C GLN A 326 -8.69 -15.34 -20.95
N LYS A 327 -8.32 -14.84 -22.14
CA LYS A 327 -8.48 -15.55 -23.42
C LYS A 327 -7.31 -16.48 -23.71
N ASP A 328 -6.09 -16.04 -23.46
CA ASP A 328 -4.90 -16.82 -23.80
C ASP A 328 -4.28 -17.59 -22.63
N GLY A 329 -4.53 -17.17 -21.40
CA GLY A 329 -3.97 -17.77 -20.18
C GLY A 329 -2.47 -17.51 -19.98
N VAL A 330 -1.85 -16.60 -20.74
CA VAL A 330 -0.40 -16.36 -20.73
C VAL A 330 -0.08 -15.05 -20.00
N GLU A 331 0.57 -15.15 -18.83
CA GLU A 331 0.85 -13.98 -17.98
C GLU A 331 1.78 -12.95 -18.67
N ASP A 332 2.81 -13.40 -19.39
CA ASP A 332 3.76 -12.50 -20.07
C ASP A 332 3.09 -11.62 -21.15
N ASN A 333 1.99 -12.09 -21.75
CA ASN A 333 1.26 -11.32 -22.76
C ASN A 333 0.54 -10.12 -22.16
N PHE A 334 0.27 -10.14 -20.85
CA PHE A 334 -0.34 -9.02 -20.14
C PHE A 334 0.51 -7.75 -20.24
N ASP A 335 1.79 -7.84 -19.87
CA ASP A 335 2.70 -6.70 -19.90
C ASP A 335 3.07 -6.33 -21.33
N LEU A 336 3.28 -7.32 -22.19
CA LEU A 336 3.58 -7.09 -23.60
C LEU A 336 2.46 -6.31 -24.32
N PHE A 337 1.19 -6.64 -24.05
CA PHE A 337 0.04 -5.91 -24.57
C PHE A 337 0.00 -4.46 -24.06
N GLN A 338 0.26 -4.25 -22.76
CA GLN A 338 0.32 -2.89 -22.21
C GLN A 338 1.43 -2.06 -22.84
N VAL A 339 2.60 -2.66 -23.09
CA VAL A 339 3.72 -1.99 -23.78
C VAL A 339 3.33 -1.63 -25.21
N ALA A 340 2.64 -2.52 -25.94
CA ALA A 340 2.15 -2.23 -27.27
C ALA A 340 1.17 -1.05 -27.28
N ALA A 341 0.14 -1.09 -26.44
CA ALA A 341 -0.89 -0.03 -26.37
C ALA A 341 -0.34 1.36 -26.00
N ARG A 342 0.76 1.42 -25.23
CA ARG A 342 1.42 2.66 -24.79
C ARG A 342 2.33 3.31 -25.83
N GLN A 343 2.62 2.64 -26.95
CA GLN A 343 3.47 3.20 -27.99
C GLN A 343 2.85 4.47 -28.60
N LEU A 344 3.65 5.53 -28.70
CA LEU A 344 3.22 6.82 -29.24
C LEU A 344 3.30 6.90 -30.77
N GLU A 345 4.11 6.02 -31.35
CA GLU A 345 4.48 6.04 -32.76
C GLU A 345 4.08 4.71 -33.39
N ASP A 346 3.50 4.78 -34.60
CA ASP A 346 2.92 3.62 -35.25
C ASP A 346 3.97 2.52 -35.54
N TYR A 347 5.17 2.89 -35.97
CA TYR A 347 6.25 1.92 -36.21
C TYR A 347 6.53 1.00 -35.00
N TYR A 348 6.69 1.57 -33.80
CA TYR A 348 6.94 0.77 -32.59
C TYR A 348 5.68 0.03 -32.13
N PHE A 349 4.50 0.64 -32.34
CA PHE A 349 3.24 -0.03 -32.09
C PHE A 349 3.12 -1.31 -32.93
N GLN A 350 3.33 -1.24 -34.25
CA GLN A 350 3.25 -2.40 -35.15
C GLN A 350 4.27 -3.49 -34.75
N ARG A 351 5.51 -3.10 -34.42
CA ARG A 351 6.53 -4.05 -33.94
C ARG A 351 6.11 -4.77 -32.66
N LYS A 352 5.58 -4.03 -31.68
CA LYS A 352 5.13 -4.61 -30.41
C LYS A 352 3.84 -5.42 -30.58
N LEU A 353 2.93 -4.98 -31.44
CA LEU A 353 1.72 -5.71 -31.79
C LEU A 353 2.06 -7.07 -32.43
N GLU A 354 3.07 -7.13 -33.29
CA GLU A 354 3.51 -8.39 -33.90
C GLU A 354 4.13 -9.35 -32.87
N GLN A 355 4.86 -8.81 -31.88
CA GLN A 355 5.31 -9.61 -30.72
C GLN A 355 4.11 -10.19 -29.96
N VAL A 356 3.06 -9.38 -29.71
CA VAL A 356 1.82 -9.87 -29.07
C VAL A 356 1.14 -10.95 -29.93
N ARG A 357 1.02 -10.75 -31.25
CA ARG A 357 0.41 -11.73 -32.16
C ARG A 357 1.15 -13.07 -32.17
N THR A 358 2.47 -13.01 -32.14
CA THR A 358 3.33 -14.21 -32.13
C THR A 358 3.23 -14.94 -30.79
N ALA A 359 3.22 -14.20 -29.68
CA ALA A 359 3.19 -14.77 -28.34
C ALA A 359 1.80 -15.24 -27.87
N THR A 360 0.71 -14.74 -28.47
CA THR A 360 -0.67 -15.12 -28.12
C THR A 360 -1.06 -16.46 -28.75
N ASN A 361 -1.91 -17.24 -28.05
CA ASN A 361 -2.47 -18.47 -28.60
C ASN A 361 -3.60 -18.18 -29.63
N VAL A 362 -4.25 -19.20 -30.17
CA VAL A 362 -5.31 -19.04 -31.20
C VAL A 362 -6.47 -18.17 -30.70
N GLU A 363 -6.96 -18.39 -29.47
CA GLU A 363 -8.06 -17.62 -28.88
C GLU A 363 -7.67 -16.16 -28.64
N GLY A 364 -6.48 -15.92 -28.10
CA GLY A 364 -5.91 -14.58 -27.91
C GLY A 364 -5.75 -13.84 -29.23
N ARG A 365 -5.25 -14.50 -30.28
CA ARG A 365 -5.13 -13.93 -31.64
C ARG A 365 -6.48 -13.55 -32.24
N GLN A 366 -7.50 -14.41 -32.10
CA GLN A 366 -8.85 -14.11 -32.58
C GLN A 366 -9.47 -12.92 -31.84
N TRP A 367 -9.30 -12.87 -30.52
CA TRP A 367 -9.75 -11.73 -29.71
C TRP A 367 -9.03 -10.43 -30.13
N LEU A 368 -7.71 -10.49 -30.31
CA LEU A 368 -6.91 -9.35 -30.75
C LEU A 368 -7.33 -8.86 -32.14
N ALA A 369 -7.62 -9.77 -33.08
CA ALA A 369 -8.12 -9.43 -34.40
C ALA A 369 -9.45 -8.65 -34.35
N GLY A 370 -10.34 -9.00 -33.42
CA GLY A 370 -11.56 -8.24 -33.15
C GLY A 370 -11.29 -6.81 -32.66
N LEU A 371 -10.25 -6.65 -31.83
CA LEU A 371 -9.84 -5.36 -31.25
C LEU A 371 -9.22 -4.39 -32.28
N MET A 372 -8.74 -4.90 -33.43
CA MET A 372 -8.08 -4.08 -34.47
C MET A 372 -9.03 -3.09 -35.16
N ARG A 373 -10.35 -3.26 -35.03
CA ARG A 373 -11.34 -2.34 -35.62
C ARG A 373 -11.42 -1.00 -34.89
N ASP A 374 -10.97 -0.97 -33.64
CA ASP A 374 -11.17 0.14 -32.70
C ASP A 374 -9.84 0.67 -32.15
N LEU A 375 -8.80 0.78 -32.99
CA LEU A 375 -7.43 1.13 -32.56
C LEU A 375 -7.35 2.45 -31.78
N ASP A 376 -8.17 3.44 -32.12
CA ASP A 376 -8.24 4.73 -31.43
C ASP A 376 -8.80 4.59 -30.00
N ASN A 377 -9.64 3.58 -29.77
CA ASN A 377 -10.26 3.30 -28.47
C ASN A 377 -9.32 2.63 -27.48
N TRP A 378 -8.12 2.15 -27.85
CA TRP A 378 -7.20 1.46 -26.91
C TRP A 378 -5.70 1.74 -27.09
N THR A 379 -5.27 2.30 -28.22
CA THR A 379 -3.84 2.60 -28.48
C THR A 379 -3.55 4.10 -28.42
N ARG A 380 -2.31 4.49 -28.08
CA ARG A 380 -1.88 5.89 -28.11
C ARG A 380 -1.42 6.36 -29.48
N SER A 381 -0.87 5.47 -30.30
CA SER A 381 -0.42 5.80 -31.65
C SER A 381 -1.60 6.24 -32.53
N HIS A 382 -2.75 5.56 -32.41
CA HIS A 382 -3.96 5.80 -33.23
C HIS A 382 -5.01 6.68 -32.56
N ASP A 383 -4.81 7.14 -31.33
CA ASP A 383 -5.68 8.16 -30.73
C ASP A 383 -5.36 9.53 -31.35
N VAL A 384 -5.97 9.80 -32.51
CA VAL A 384 -5.65 10.93 -33.40
C VAL A 384 -5.80 12.28 -32.70
N GLY A 385 -6.81 12.45 -31.84
CA GLY A 385 -7.03 13.69 -31.10
C GLY A 385 -6.37 13.75 -29.72
N GLY A 386 -5.69 12.68 -29.27
CA GLY A 386 -5.07 12.66 -27.96
C GLY A 386 -6.06 12.78 -26.80
N TRP A 387 -7.30 12.34 -27.00
CA TRP A 387 -8.42 12.55 -26.08
C TRP A 387 -8.25 11.84 -24.73
N ARG A 388 -7.24 10.97 -24.62
CA ARG A 388 -6.87 10.30 -23.37
C ARG A 388 -6.09 11.18 -22.39
N TYR A 389 -5.51 12.30 -22.83
CA TYR A 389 -4.68 13.18 -21.97
C TYR A 389 -3.68 12.38 -21.12
N GLU A 390 -2.89 11.50 -21.72
CA GLU A 390 -1.95 10.57 -21.06
C GLU A 390 -2.55 9.34 -20.33
N PHE A 391 -3.84 9.37 -19.97
CA PHE A 391 -4.45 8.32 -19.15
C PHE A 391 -4.70 7.03 -19.94
N GLN A 392 -4.17 5.93 -19.40
CA GLN A 392 -4.30 4.57 -19.97
C GLN A 392 -5.12 3.64 -19.08
N CYS A 393 -5.24 3.96 -17.80
CA CYS A 393 -5.88 3.11 -16.81
C CYS A 393 -6.89 3.91 -15.99
N SER A 394 -7.89 3.22 -15.44
CA SER A 394 -8.85 3.70 -14.43
C SER A 394 -8.22 4.02 -13.06
N ASN A 395 -6.91 4.28 -13.00
CA ASN A 395 -6.15 4.51 -11.77
C ASN A 395 -6.75 5.62 -10.91
N MET A 396 -7.37 6.64 -11.53
CA MET A 396 -8.06 7.72 -10.81
C MET A 396 -9.19 7.18 -9.94
N ALA A 397 -10.05 6.33 -10.52
CA ALA A 397 -11.19 5.75 -9.82
C ALA A 397 -10.75 4.65 -8.85
N GLU A 398 -9.77 3.82 -9.20
CA GLU A 398 -9.20 2.81 -8.31
C GLU A 398 -8.56 3.43 -7.05
N SER A 399 -7.85 4.55 -7.20
CA SER A 399 -7.21 5.25 -6.08
C SER A 399 -8.24 5.82 -5.12
N PHE A 400 -9.35 6.34 -5.65
CA PHE A 400 -10.46 6.80 -4.82
C PHE A 400 -11.21 5.65 -4.14
N ASN A 401 -11.43 4.54 -4.86
CA ASN A 401 -12.03 3.32 -4.30
C ASN A 401 -11.21 2.75 -3.13
N LYS A 402 -9.88 2.88 -3.16
CA LYS A 402 -9.00 2.52 -2.03
C LYS A 402 -9.28 3.36 -0.77
N LEU A 403 -9.52 4.67 -0.93
CA LEU A 403 -9.88 5.55 0.19
C LEU A 403 -11.21 5.14 0.84
N LEU A 404 -12.16 4.65 0.03
CA LEU A 404 -13.49 4.26 0.49
C LEU A 404 -13.56 2.84 1.08
N LEU A 405 -12.48 2.06 1.11
CA LEU A 405 -12.49 0.66 1.58
C LEU A 405 -13.05 0.49 3.00
N GLY A 406 -12.77 1.44 3.90
CA GLY A 406 -13.29 1.47 5.26
C GLY A 406 -14.70 2.05 5.38
N ILE A 407 -15.11 2.84 4.39
CA ILE A 407 -16.36 3.62 4.36
C ILE A 407 -17.51 2.82 3.74
N ARG A 408 -17.23 1.98 2.73
CA ARG A 408 -18.22 1.09 2.08
C ARG A 408 -18.90 0.07 3.02
N GLY A 409 -18.47 0.01 4.27
CA GLY A 409 -19.04 -0.80 5.35
C GLY A 409 -19.82 0.02 6.37
N MET A 410 -20.19 1.26 6.06
CA MET A 410 -21.01 2.16 6.89
C MET A 410 -22.45 2.23 6.36
N PRO A 411 -23.42 2.70 7.16
CA PRO A 411 -24.75 3.09 6.69
C PRO A 411 -24.70 4.07 5.51
N VAL A 412 -25.70 4.03 4.62
CA VAL A 412 -25.65 4.77 3.34
C VAL A 412 -25.68 6.28 3.51
N ASN A 413 -26.42 6.80 4.49
CA ASN A 413 -26.38 8.21 4.90
C ASN A 413 -24.97 8.63 5.34
N ALA A 414 -24.28 7.77 6.10
CA ALA A 414 -22.92 8.02 6.55
C ALA A 414 -21.90 8.05 5.40
N ILE A 415 -22.13 7.27 4.33
CA ILE A 415 -21.30 7.32 3.11
C ILE A 415 -21.48 8.67 2.40
N VAL A 416 -22.73 9.15 2.28
CA VAL A 416 -23.03 10.46 1.67
C VAL A 416 -22.40 11.60 2.50
N GLU A 417 -22.60 11.57 3.82
CA GLU A 417 -22.02 12.55 4.74
C GLU A 417 -20.49 12.55 4.69
N PHE A 418 -19.87 11.36 4.67
CA PHE A 418 -18.43 11.23 4.49
C PHE A 418 -17.95 11.85 3.17
N ASN A 419 -18.65 11.58 2.05
CA ASN A 419 -18.29 12.13 0.75
C ASN A 419 -18.35 13.66 0.77
N PHE A 420 -19.40 14.23 1.36
CA PHE A 420 -19.54 15.68 1.51
C PHE A 420 -18.37 16.29 2.29
N TYR A 421 -18.12 15.85 3.53
CA TYR A 421 -17.06 16.44 4.36
C TYR A 421 -15.65 16.14 3.83
N ARG A 422 -15.46 15.01 3.16
CA ARG A 422 -14.17 14.71 2.50
C ARG A 422 -13.88 15.69 1.37
N LEU A 423 -14.90 16.04 0.58
CA LEU A 423 -14.78 17.05 -0.47
C LEU A 423 -14.52 18.43 0.13
N VAL A 424 -15.26 18.84 1.17
CA VAL A 424 -15.02 20.11 1.90
C VAL A 424 -13.55 20.22 2.31
N ALA A 425 -13.01 19.18 2.97
CA ALA A 425 -11.62 19.16 3.42
C ALA A 425 -10.63 19.27 2.24
N TRP A 426 -10.86 18.54 1.15
CA TRP A 426 -9.99 18.58 -0.03
C TRP A 426 -10.00 19.94 -0.72
N PHE A 427 -11.18 20.56 -0.89
CA PHE A 427 -11.30 21.88 -1.50
C PHE A 427 -10.63 22.97 -0.66
N ASN A 428 -10.71 22.89 0.67
CA ASN A 428 -10.02 23.84 1.54
C ASN A 428 -8.50 23.64 1.51
N GLU A 429 -8.03 22.41 1.72
CA GLU A 429 -6.58 22.12 1.77
C GLU A 429 -5.88 22.41 0.44
N ARG A 430 -6.49 22.00 -0.68
CA ARG A 430 -5.85 22.12 -2.00
C ARG A 430 -5.94 23.52 -2.58
N HIS A 431 -6.98 24.29 -2.24
CA HIS A 431 -7.03 25.69 -2.59
C HIS A 431 -5.92 26.47 -1.90
N ALA A 432 -5.73 26.30 -0.60
CA ALA A 432 -4.66 26.98 0.13
C ALA A 432 -3.27 26.65 -0.46
N LYS A 433 -3.06 25.38 -0.87
CA LYS A 433 -1.83 24.98 -1.58
C LYS A 433 -1.70 25.63 -2.95
N ALA A 434 -2.79 25.76 -3.71
CA ALA A 434 -2.78 26.40 -5.03
C ALA A 434 -2.55 27.92 -4.92
N GLU A 435 -3.18 28.59 -3.95
CA GLU A 435 -2.96 30.01 -3.67
C GLU A 435 -1.51 30.29 -3.25
N ALA A 436 -0.92 29.42 -2.44
CA ALA A 436 0.49 29.55 -2.07
C ALA A 436 1.42 29.53 -3.30
N LEU A 437 1.14 28.67 -4.28
CA LEU A 437 1.87 28.66 -5.56
C LEU A 437 1.63 29.94 -6.37
N GLN A 438 0.39 30.43 -6.38
CA GLN A 438 0.03 31.65 -7.11
C GLN A 438 0.72 32.88 -6.51
N ILE A 439 0.75 32.99 -5.18
CA ILE A 439 1.45 34.05 -4.44
C ILE A 439 2.96 33.98 -4.68
N ALA A 440 3.52 32.78 -4.80
CA ALA A 440 4.92 32.57 -5.15
C ALA A 440 5.25 32.95 -6.62
N GLY A 441 4.26 33.37 -7.42
CA GLY A 441 4.45 33.73 -8.83
C GLY A 441 4.70 32.54 -9.75
N GLU A 442 4.35 31.34 -9.32
CA GLU A 442 4.54 30.13 -10.12
C GLU A 442 3.53 30.07 -11.27
N ARG A 443 4.02 29.92 -12.50
CA ARG A 443 3.17 29.80 -13.71
C ARG A 443 2.52 28.42 -13.82
N TRP A 444 3.26 27.38 -13.47
CA TRP A 444 2.91 25.98 -13.70
C TRP A 444 2.76 25.22 -12.40
N ALA A 445 1.76 24.33 -12.32
CA ALA A 445 1.64 23.41 -11.20
C ALA A 445 2.91 22.52 -11.07
N GLU A 446 3.18 22.01 -9.88
CA GLU A 446 4.42 21.28 -9.56
C GLU A 446 4.76 20.16 -10.56
N LYS A 447 3.79 19.31 -10.93
CA LYS A 447 4.03 18.22 -11.87
C LYS A 447 4.30 18.72 -13.31
N PRO A 448 3.49 19.60 -13.92
CA PRO A 448 3.83 20.28 -15.17
C PRO A 448 5.20 20.98 -15.15
N LYS A 449 5.54 21.67 -14.06
CA LYS A 449 6.84 22.35 -13.86
C LYS A 449 8.00 21.35 -13.92
N ARG A 450 7.89 20.21 -13.23
CA ARG A 450 8.89 19.12 -13.30
C ARG A 450 9.02 18.55 -14.72
N HIS A 451 7.89 18.31 -15.40
CA HIS A 451 7.91 17.82 -16.78
C HIS A 451 8.61 18.80 -17.73
N LEU A 452 8.36 20.10 -17.57
CA LEU A 452 8.99 21.16 -18.34
C LEU A 452 10.49 21.24 -18.06
N SER A 453 10.91 21.12 -16.79
CA SER A 453 12.33 21.08 -16.41
C SER A 453 13.06 19.92 -17.09
N ILE A 454 12.48 18.71 -17.07
CA ILE A 454 13.06 17.53 -17.73
C ILE A 454 13.11 17.71 -19.25
N ALA A 455 12.08 18.31 -19.86
CA ALA A 455 12.07 18.60 -21.28
C ALA A 455 13.16 19.61 -21.65
N ASN A 456 13.36 20.64 -20.82
CA ASN A 456 14.40 21.65 -20.96
C ASN A 456 15.82 21.08 -20.83
N GLU A 457 16.05 20.22 -19.84
CA GLU A 457 17.31 19.54 -19.65
C GLU A 457 17.64 18.68 -20.87
N ARG A 458 16.68 17.84 -21.31
CA ARG A 458 16.88 17.00 -22.48
C ARG A 458 17.07 17.82 -23.76
N ALA A 459 16.36 18.93 -23.93
CA ALA A 459 16.47 19.76 -25.13
C ALA A 459 17.90 20.26 -25.40
N SER A 460 18.77 20.38 -24.40
CA SER A 460 20.17 20.80 -24.59
C SER A 460 21.03 19.79 -25.35
N THR A 461 20.64 18.51 -25.36
CA THR A 461 21.39 17.44 -26.03
C THR A 461 20.97 17.20 -27.49
N HIS A 462 19.99 17.97 -27.98
CA HIS A 462 19.45 17.79 -29.33
C HIS A 462 20.13 18.71 -30.34
N GLU A 463 20.33 18.21 -31.54
CA GLU A 463 20.77 19.01 -32.68
C GLU A 463 19.55 19.46 -33.48
N VAL A 464 19.48 20.74 -33.82
CA VAL A 464 18.30 21.34 -34.48
C VAL A 464 18.72 21.89 -35.83
N GLN A 465 17.98 21.52 -36.87
CA GLN A 465 18.12 22.05 -38.21
C GLN A 465 16.80 22.68 -38.65
N CYS A 466 16.85 23.93 -39.09
CA CYS A 466 15.69 24.62 -39.65
C CYS A 466 15.43 24.15 -41.08
N PHE A 467 14.18 23.79 -41.39
CA PHE A 467 13.76 23.40 -42.74
C PHE A 467 12.84 24.44 -43.38
N ASP A 468 11.89 24.99 -42.63
CA ASP A 468 10.99 26.06 -43.12
C ASP A 468 10.69 27.07 -42.02
N LEU A 469 11.03 28.32 -42.30
CA LEU A 469 10.83 29.45 -41.41
C LEU A 469 9.40 29.97 -41.39
N GLY A 470 8.68 29.88 -42.51
CA GLY A 470 7.31 30.36 -42.62
C GLY A 470 6.36 29.54 -41.76
N THR A 471 6.50 28.21 -41.81
CA THR A 471 5.68 27.27 -41.02
C THR A 471 6.23 27.02 -39.61
N GLY A 472 7.50 27.33 -39.35
CA GLY A 472 8.19 26.97 -38.11
C GLY A 472 8.51 25.48 -38.01
N THR A 473 8.90 24.88 -39.14
CA THR A 473 9.26 23.46 -39.25
C THR A 473 10.76 23.24 -39.01
N TYR A 474 11.08 22.40 -38.03
CA TYR A 474 12.45 22.03 -37.70
C TYR A 474 12.62 20.53 -37.66
N GLN A 475 13.80 20.08 -38.05
CA GLN A 475 14.27 18.73 -37.81
C GLN A 475 15.12 18.74 -36.53
N VAL A 476 14.78 17.87 -35.58
CA VAL A 476 15.48 17.73 -34.31
C VAL A 476 16.05 16.33 -34.24
N LYS A 477 17.38 16.24 -34.17
CA LYS A 477 18.12 14.99 -34.02
C LYS A 477 18.40 14.76 -32.54
N HIS A 478 17.89 13.65 -32.03
CA HIS A 478 18.19 13.13 -30.72
C HIS A 478 19.44 12.24 -30.84
N ARG A 479 20.54 12.61 -30.18
CA ARG A 479 21.78 11.83 -30.20
C ARG A 479 21.50 10.41 -29.71
N GLY A 480 21.80 9.43 -30.56
CA GLY A 480 21.85 8.03 -30.16
C GLY A 480 23.05 7.78 -29.25
N GLY A 481 23.05 6.64 -28.59
CA GLY A 481 24.14 6.22 -27.72
C GLY A 481 23.75 5.03 -26.87
N THR A 482 24.75 4.32 -26.38
CA THR A 482 24.55 3.25 -25.41
C THR A 482 24.56 3.88 -24.03
N THR A 483 23.50 3.73 -23.25
CA THR A 483 23.53 4.13 -21.83
C THR A 483 24.58 3.30 -21.09
N SER A 484 25.00 3.74 -19.90
CA SER A 484 25.89 2.95 -19.01
C SER A 484 25.40 1.52 -18.79
N ASP A 485 24.09 1.31 -18.90
CA ASP A 485 23.40 0.04 -18.65
C ASP A 485 23.29 -0.84 -19.90
N GLY A 486 23.94 -0.44 -21.01
CA GLY A 486 23.96 -1.21 -22.26
C GLY A 486 22.74 -1.00 -23.17
N GLU A 487 21.79 -0.13 -22.84
CA GLU A 487 20.68 0.17 -23.74
C GLU A 487 21.16 1.02 -24.92
N ILE A 488 21.17 0.42 -26.11
CA ILE A 488 21.42 1.14 -27.35
C ILE A 488 20.20 2.00 -27.67
N ARG A 489 20.34 3.31 -27.51
CA ARG A 489 19.38 4.28 -28.03
C ARG A 489 19.79 4.62 -29.46
N GLU A 490 18.94 4.22 -30.41
CA GLU A 490 19.12 4.60 -31.82
C GLU A 490 19.14 6.13 -31.96
N LEU A 491 19.92 6.64 -32.91
CA LEU A 491 19.81 8.02 -33.35
C LEU A 491 18.40 8.22 -33.92
N ARG A 492 17.67 9.21 -33.41
CA ARG A 492 16.29 9.47 -33.86
C ARG A 492 16.14 10.87 -34.38
N ILE A 493 15.36 10.99 -35.46
CA ILE A 493 15.04 12.26 -36.07
C ILE A 493 13.56 12.53 -35.87
N HIS A 494 13.24 13.68 -35.28
CA HIS A 494 11.88 14.13 -35.10
C HIS A 494 11.65 15.43 -35.86
N VAL A 495 10.48 15.55 -36.50
CA VAL A 495 10.05 16.79 -37.12
C VAL A 495 9.14 17.49 -36.12
N VAL A 496 9.42 18.77 -35.88
CA VAL A 496 8.59 19.64 -35.05
C VAL A 496 8.03 20.77 -35.90
N VAL A 497 6.78 21.15 -35.63
CA VAL A 497 6.13 22.31 -36.22
C VAL A 497 5.67 23.18 -35.05
N LEU A 498 6.43 24.25 -34.78
CA LEU A 498 6.25 25.05 -33.56
C LEU A 498 4.88 25.73 -33.52
N ARG A 499 4.45 26.31 -34.65
CA ARG A 499 3.17 27.03 -34.78
C ARG A 499 1.94 26.15 -34.55
N ASP A 500 2.10 24.85 -34.81
CA ASP A 500 1.02 23.86 -34.67
C ASP A 500 1.09 23.07 -33.35
N PHE A 501 2.12 23.33 -32.51
CA PHE A 501 2.41 22.53 -31.32
C PHE A 501 2.55 21.01 -31.64
N LYS A 502 3.12 20.68 -32.80
CA LYS A 502 3.24 19.29 -33.29
C LYS A 502 4.67 18.76 -33.22
N CYS A 503 4.79 17.48 -32.91
CA CYS A 503 6.05 16.74 -33.00
C CYS A 503 5.78 15.29 -33.40
N THR A 504 6.60 14.74 -34.30
CA THR A 504 6.49 13.34 -34.73
C THR A 504 6.76 12.31 -33.63
N CYS A 505 7.30 12.71 -32.46
CA CYS A 505 7.41 11.81 -31.30
C CYS A 505 6.06 11.50 -30.63
N GLY A 506 4.96 12.12 -31.08
CA GLY A 506 3.60 11.88 -30.59
C GLY A 506 3.30 12.45 -29.21
N ARG A 507 4.30 12.93 -28.46
CA ARG A 507 4.12 13.44 -27.09
C ARG A 507 3.19 14.67 -27.02
N PRO A 508 3.39 15.75 -27.81
CA PRO A 508 2.53 16.93 -27.69
C PRO A 508 1.06 16.61 -27.96
N LYS A 509 0.80 15.76 -28.95
CA LYS A 509 -0.54 15.23 -29.25
C LYS A 509 -1.15 14.47 -28.07
N GLN A 510 -0.39 13.57 -27.45
CA GLN A 510 -0.92 12.60 -26.49
C GLN A 510 -0.96 13.08 -25.03
N TYR A 511 -0.08 14.01 -24.67
CA TYR A 511 0.01 14.58 -23.33
C TYR A 511 -0.56 15.99 -23.27
N HIS A 512 -0.82 16.63 -24.42
CA HIS A 512 -1.17 18.05 -24.53
C HIS A 512 -0.14 18.95 -23.84
N PHE A 513 1.13 18.54 -23.90
CA PHE A 513 2.24 19.20 -23.20
C PHE A 513 3.52 19.11 -24.01
N VAL A 514 4.44 20.06 -23.81
CA VAL A 514 5.68 20.15 -24.59
C VAL A 514 6.57 18.92 -24.43
N CYS A 515 7.29 18.58 -25.49
CA CYS A 515 8.35 17.58 -25.47
C CYS A 515 9.72 18.26 -25.63
N SER A 516 10.81 17.54 -25.32
CA SER A 516 12.17 18.07 -25.48
C SER A 516 12.48 18.53 -26.91
N HIS A 517 11.89 17.91 -27.92
CA HIS A 517 12.07 18.32 -29.32
C HIS A 517 11.44 19.69 -29.62
N LEU A 518 10.21 19.94 -29.13
CA LEU A 518 9.55 21.24 -29.28
C LEU A 518 10.34 22.33 -28.55
N VAL A 519 10.82 22.03 -27.34
CA VAL A 519 11.66 22.96 -26.57
C VAL A 519 12.97 23.26 -27.31
N ALA A 520 13.64 22.26 -27.88
CA ALA A 520 14.86 22.45 -28.66
C ALA A 520 14.62 23.32 -29.90
N GLY A 521 13.56 23.03 -30.67
CA GLY A 521 13.16 23.85 -31.82
C GLY A 521 12.84 25.30 -31.43
N ALA A 522 12.15 25.49 -30.30
CA ALA A 522 11.76 26.80 -29.80
C ALA A 522 12.98 27.64 -29.36
N ARG A 523 13.97 27.01 -28.69
CA ARG A 523 15.23 27.67 -28.28
C ARG A 523 16.01 28.25 -29.45
N HIS A 524 16.01 27.58 -30.60
CA HIS A 524 16.71 28.04 -31.80
C HIS A 524 16.17 29.40 -32.32
N ARG A 525 14.99 29.84 -31.89
CA ARG A 525 14.35 31.10 -32.32
C ARG A 525 13.85 31.98 -31.18
N ASN A 526 14.16 31.65 -29.93
CA ASN A 526 13.55 32.28 -28.76
C ASN A 526 12.00 32.33 -28.85
N PHE A 527 11.40 31.26 -29.39
CA PHE A 527 9.94 31.14 -29.54
C PHE A 527 9.32 30.78 -28.19
N ASP A 528 8.29 31.52 -27.75
CA ASP A 528 7.57 31.23 -26.50
C ASP A 528 6.64 30.03 -26.65
N ILE A 529 7.22 28.83 -26.60
CA ILE A 529 6.48 27.57 -26.69
C ILE A 529 5.60 27.31 -25.47
N GLU A 530 5.90 27.95 -24.34
CA GLU A 530 5.10 27.81 -23.12
C GLU A 530 3.74 28.49 -23.24
N SER A 531 3.62 29.56 -24.03
CA SER A 531 2.32 30.18 -24.36
C SER A 531 1.33 29.24 -25.07
N MET A 532 1.85 28.17 -25.69
CA MET A 532 1.05 27.16 -26.40
C MET A 532 0.61 26.00 -25.51
N ILE A 533 1.12 25.92 -24.28
CA ILE A 533 0.69 24.90 -23.32
C ILE A 533 -0.75 25.23 -22.88
N PRO A 534 -1.68 24.26 -22.88
CA PRO A 534 -3.05 24.49 -22.46
C PRO A 534 -3.14 25.05 -21.03
N HIS A 535 -4.04 26.01 -20.83
CA HIS A 535 -4.24 26.69 -19.56
C HIS A 535 -4.62 25.75 -18.40
N GLU A 536 -5.12 24.54 -18.68
CA GLU A 536 -5.46 23.49 -17.72
C GLU A 536 -4.28 23.01 -16.88
N PHE A 537 -3.05 23.33 -17.28
CA PHE A 537 -1.83 23.02 -16.54
C PHE A 537 -1.31 24.16 -15.65
N SER A 538 -1.90 25.35 -15.77
CA SER A 538 -1.46 26.55 -15.04
C SER A 538 -1.87 26.53 -13.56
N VAL A 539 -1.15 27.30 -12.75
CA VAL A 539 -1.50 27.52 -11.35
C VAL A 539 -2.83 28.29 -11.23
N ASP A 540 -3.10 29.25 -12.11
CA ASP A 540 -4.36 30.00 -12.10
C ASP A 540 -5.57 29.07 -12.27
N THR A 541 -5.49 28.13 -13.20
CA THR A 541 -6.54 27.13 -13.38
C THR A 541 -6.62 26.15 -12.21
N LEU A 542 -5.47 25.81 -11.59
CA LEU A 542 -5.45 24.99 -10.37
C LEU A 542 -6.16 25.68 -9.20
N VAL A 543 -5.95 26.99 -9.01
CA VAL A 543 -6.67 27.80 -8.01
C VAL A 543 -8.17 27.77 -8.31
N ARG A 544 -8.57 28.07 -9.55
CA ARG A 544 -9.99 28.04 -9.96
C ARG A 544 -10.63 26.66 -9.75
N THR A 545 -9.91 25.57 -10.04
CA THR A 545 -10.36 24.19 -9.81
C THR A 545 -10.79 23.97 -8.36
N TRP A 546 -9.99 24.45 -7.41
CA TRP A 546 -10.25 24.24 -5.98
C TRP A 546 -10.97 25.40 -5.30
N SER A 547 -11.28 26.48 -6.02
CA SER A 547 -11.92 27.70 -5.52
C SER A 547 -13.37 27.54 -5.03
N PRO A 548 -14.22 26.65 -5.59
CA PRO A 548 -15.61 26.54 -5.16
C PRO A 548 -15.75 26.17 -3.69
N ARG A 549 -16.61 26.89 -2.96
CA ARG A 549 -16.82 26.67 -1.52
C ARG A 549 -18.07 25.85 -1.27
N PHE A 550 -17.93 24.84 -0.42
CA PHE A 550 -19.03 24.11 0.15
C PHE A 550 -19.58 24.87 1.35
N VAL A 551 -20.90 24.87 1.51
CA VAL A 551 -21.57 25.45 2.67
C VAL A 551 -22.02 24.32 3.60
N PRO A 552 -21.67 24.36 4.90
CA PRO A 552 -22.10 23.34 5.85
C PRO A 552 -23.64 23.33 5.96
N PHE A 553 -24.23 22.15 5.95
CA PHE A 553 -25.65 21.98 6.28
C PHE A 553 -25.82 22.02 7.80
N ARG A 554 -26.98 22.47 8.24
CA ARG A 554 -27.23 22.80 9.66
C ARG A 554 -27.58 21.57 10.50
N ASP A 555 -27.88 21.77 11.78
CA ASP A 555 -28.39 20.72 12.66
C ASP A 555 -29.71 20.12 12.11
N PRO A 556 -29.99 18.81 12.29
CA PRO A 556 -31.24 18.19 11.86
C PRO A 556 -32.52 18.90 12.26
N ARG A 557 -32.53 19.64 13.37
CA ARG A 557 -33.70 20.43 13.83
C ARG A 557 -34.02 21.62 12.93
N GLU A 558 -33.03 22.10 12.18
CA GLU A 558 -33.12 23.26 11.29
C GLU A 558 -33.21 22.86 9.81
N TRP A 559 -33.26 21.57 9.52
CA TRP A 559 -33.42 21.10 8.15
C TRP A 559 -34.78 21.50 7.59
N PRO A 560 -34.85 21.84 6.29
CA PRO A 560 -36.15 22.05 5.66
C PRO A 560 -37.04 20.82 5.82
N PRO A 561 -38.36 21.02 6.01
CA PRO A 561 -39.29 19.91 6.10
C PRO A 561 -39.20 19.06 4.82
N TYR A 562 -39.26 17.74 5.00
CA TYR A 562 -39.31 16.78 3.91
C TYR A 562 -40.64 16.02 4.00
N ASP A 563 -41.50 16.26 3.02
CA ASP A 563 -42.84 15.66 2.85
C ASP A 563 -42.86 14.53 1.81
N GLY A 564 -41.70 14.21 1.21
CA GLY A 564 -41.57 13.17 0.20
C GLY A 564 -41.65 11.75 0.75
N SER A 565 -41.53 10.78 -0.16
CA SER A 565 -41.60 9.35 0.16
C SER A 565 -40.54 8.93 1.19
N LYS A 566 -40.94 8.02 2.08
CA LYS A 566 -40.05 7.32 3.01
C LYS A 566 -39.56 6.01 2.39
N TYR A 567 -38.29 5.69 2.61
CA TYR A 567 -37.65 4.53 2.00
C TYR A 567 -37.10 3.57 3.02
N VAL A 568 -37.14 2.28 2.68
CA VAL A 568 -36.49 1.22 3.44
C VAL A 568 -35.56 0.41 2.57
N ALA A 569 -34.51 -0.10 3.19
CA ALA A 569 -33.59 -1.03 2.54
C ALA A 569 -34.33 -2.28 2.05
N ASP A 570 -34.04 -2.73 0.82
CA ASP A 570 -34.63 -3.95 0.27
C ASP A 570 -34.20 -5.18 1.11
N PRO A 571 -35.14 -5.89 1.76
CA PRO A 571 -34.84 -7.09 2.54
C PRO A 571 -34.17 -8.19 1.73
N ALA A 572 -34.42 -8.28 0.42
CA ALA A 572 -33.80 -9.27 -0.47
C ALA A 572 -32.28 -9.06 -0.61
N TYR A 573 -31.82 -7.82 -0.44
CA TYR A 573 -30.39 -7.48 -0.49
C TYR A 573 -29.73 -7.51 0.89
N ARG A 574 -30.46 -7.86 1.95
CA ARG A 574 -29.88 -8.12 3.27
C ARG A 574 -29.02 -9.39 3.23
N TRP A 575 -27.85 -9.33 3.86
CA TRP A 575 -27.01 -10.52 4.01
C TRP A 575 -27.62 -11.51 5.01
N ASN A 576 -28.17 -12.62 4.52
CA ASN A 576 -28.87 -13.63 5.34
C ASN A 576 -28.03 -14.87 5.74
N LYS A 577 -26.77 -14.98 5.31
CA LYS A 577 -25.90 -16.15 5.63
C LYS A 577 -24.96 -15.88 6.81
N ARG A 578 -24.97 -16.73 7.85
CA ARG A 578 -23.89 -16.81 8.85
C ARG A 578 -22.70 -17.54 8.22
N GLY A 579 -21.61 -16.83 7.95
CA GLY A 579 -20.39 -17.38 7.32
C GLY A 579 -19.61 -16.32 6.55
N THR A 580 -18.39 -16.65 6.12
CA THR A 580 -17.51 -15.72 5.40
C THR A 580 -18.21 -15.20 4.15
N ARG A 581 -18.26 -13.87 4.02
CA ARG A 581 -18.87 -13.14 2.91
C ARG A 581 -18.25 -13.60 1.59
N LYS A 582 -19.01 -14.31 0.75
CA LYS A 582 -18.57 -14.61 -0.62
C LYS A 582 -18.65 -13.31 -1.43
N ARG A 583 -17.49 -12.78 -1.83
CA ARG A 583 -17.37 -11.79 -2.90
C ARG A 583 -17.68 -12.50 -4.21
N THR A 584 -18.94 -12.56 -4.63
CA THR A 584 -19.26 -12.97 -6.01
C THR A 584 -19.25 -11.71 -6.88
N ARG A 585 -18.04 -11.23 -7.17
CA ARG A 585 -17.72 -10.63 -8.47
C ARG A 585 -17.53 -11.82 -9.43
N HIS A 586 -17.77 -11.65 -10.73
CA HIS A 586 -16.99 -12.47 -11.67
C HIS A 586 -15.52 -12.24 -11.30
N ASN A 587 -14.80 -13.32 -11.04
CA ASN A 587 -13.48 -13.26 -10.42
C ASN A 587 -12.49 -12.69 -11.46
N MET A 588 -12.43 -11.36 -11.60
CA MET A 588 -11.52 -10.67 -12.51
C MET A 588 -10.07 -10.94 -12.05
N THR A 589 -9.18 -11.15 -13.00
CA THR A 589 -7.75 -11.36 -12.71
C THR A 589 -7.15 -10.14 -11.98
N MET A 590 -7.78 -8.96 -11.99
CA MET A 590 -7.44 -7.82 -11.10
C MET A 590 -7.29 -8.20 -9.62
N ASP A 591 -8.03 -9.20 -9.13
CA ASP A 591 -7.94 -9.69 -7.73
C ASP A 591 -6.76 -10.66 -7.51
N GLN A 592 -6.09 -11.08 -8.59
CA GLN A 592 -4.99 -12.07 -8.63
C GLN A 592 -3.66 -11.51 -9.13
N VAL A 593 -3.66 -10.58 -10.10
CA VAL A 593 -2.46 -9.97 -10.70
C VAL A 593 -1.79 -8.96 -9.77
N SER A 594 -2.43 -8.56 -8.67
CA SER A 594 -1.71 -8.02 -7.51
C SER A 594 -1.06 -9.16 -6.70
N GLY A 595 -0.19 -9.98 -7.31
CA GLY A 595 0.55 -11.07 -6.65
C GLY A 595 -0.23 -11.85 -5.59
N ARG A 596 -1.53 -12.12 -5.84
CA ARG A 596 -2.42 -12.78 -4.88
C ARG A 596 -2.91 -14.07 -5.49
N THR A 597 -2.13 -15.11 -5.24
CA THR A 597 -2.46 -16.50 -5.50
C THR A 597 -3.88 -16.83 -5.02
N ARG A 598 -4.60 -17.53 -5.89
CA ARG A 598 -6.02 -17.85 -5.76
C ARG A 598 -6.23 -18.90 -4.65
N ARG A 599 -6.88 -18.45 -3.56
CA ARG A 599 -7.74 -19.21 -2.63
C ARG A 599 -7.07 -20.23 -1.67
N GLY A 600 -6.66 -19.69 -0.51
CA GLY A 600 -6.71 -20.37 0.79
C GLY A 600 -7.32 -19.48 1.87
N ARG A 601 -8.66 -19.54 2.09
CA ARG A 601 -9.43 -18.89 3.20
C ARG A 601 -8.78 -17.64 3.81
N ALA A 602 -9.17 -16.45 3.35
CA ALA A 602 -8.73 -15.18 3.92
C ALA A 602 -9.10 -15.07 5.41
N THR A 603 -8.11 -15.14 6.29
CA THR A 603 -8.12 -14.45 7.58
C THR A 603 -7.86 -12.95 7.33
N PRO A 604 -8.59 -12.04 8.00
CA PRO A 604 -8.66 -10.65 7.63
C PRO A 604 -7.54 -9.84 8.27
N PHE A 605 -6.28 -10.05 7.87
CA PHE A 605 -5.17 -9.29 8.40
C PHE A 605 -3.97 -9.27 7.45
N LEU A 606 -3.69 -8.10 6.87
CA LEU A 606 -2.33 -7.57 6.73
C LEU A 606 -2.47 -6.04 6.55
N ALA A 607 -1.54 -5.32 7.18
CA ALA A 607 -1.45 -3.87 7.19
C ALA A 607 -1.18 -3.30 5.78
N ASP A 608 -1.25 -1.97 5.65
CA ASP A 608 -0.54 -1.33 4.54
C ASP A 608 0.95 -1.64 4.66
N PRO A 609 1.66 -1.99 3.58
CA PRO A 609 3.11 -2.22 3.60
C PRO A 609 3.94 -1.02 4.09
N GLU A 610 3.34 0.17 4.14
CA GLU A 610 4.01 1.42 4.48
C GLU A 610 4.12 1.71 6.00
N GLN A 611 3.47 0.93 6.88
CA GLN A 611 3.44 1.26 8.33
C GLN A 611 4.06 0.24 9.31
N ASN A 612 4.56 -0.92 8.84
CA ASN A 612 5.37 -1.81 9.69
C ASN A 612 6.85 -1.61 9.38
N GLU A 613 7.63 -1.11 10.33
CA GLU A 613 9.08 -0.93 10.19
C GLU A 613 9.92 -2.12 10.72
N CYS A 614 9.27 -3.11 11.35
CA CYS A 614 9.93 -4.32 11.84
C CYS A 614 10.26 -5.29 10.68
N GLY A 615 11.49 -5.79 10.64
CA GLY A 615 11.98 -6.75 9.64
C GLY A 615 12.38 -6.12 8.30
N LYS A 616 12.44 -4.78 8.20
CA LYS A 616 12.86 -4.09 6.97
C LYS A 616 14.37 -3.90 6.93
N TRP A 617 14.96 -4.19 5.77
CA TRP A 617 16.32 -3.80 5.43
C TRP A 617 16.42 -2.28 5.34
N ARG A 618 17.42 -1.68 5.98
CA ARG A 618 17.72 -0.24 5.90
C ARG A 618 19.03 -0.03 5.13
N PRO A 619 18.99 0.57 3.92
CA PRO A 619 20.19 0.82 3.14
C PRO A 619 21.21 1.72 3.84
N GLU A 620 20.77 2.59 4.75
CA GLU A 620 21.62 3.53 5.48
C GLU A 620 22.55 2.81 6.47
N THR A 621 22.11 1.66 7.01
CA THR A 621 22.81 0.93 8.08
C THR A 621 23.23 -0.47 7.68
N HIS A 622 22.87 -0.94 6.48
CA HIS A 622 23.09 -2.32 6.00
C HIS A 622 22.61 -3.39 6.98
N SER A 623 21.46 -3.14 7.61
CA SER A 623 20.91 -4.02 8.64
C SER A 623 19.39 -4.16 8.55
N PHE A 624 18.88 -5.27 9.07
CA PHE A 624 17.47 -5.48 9.32
C PHE A 624 17.10 -4.86 10.67
N HIS A 625 16.10 -4.00 10.68
CA HIS A 625 15.63 -3.32 11.87
C HIS A 625 14.49 -4.12 12.50
N LEU A 626 14.70 -4.64 13.71
CA LEU A 626 13.68 -5.31 14.51
C LEU A 626 13.28 -4.42 15.69
N SER A 627 12.10 -4.68 16.27
CA SER A 627 11.56 -3.92 17.41
C SER A 627 12.45 -3.89 18.66
N PHE A 628 13.49 -4.74 18.71
CA PHE A 628 14.39 -4.90 19.86
C PHE A 628 15.88 -4.82 19.49
N GLY A 629 16.21 -4.33 18.29
CA GLY A 629 17.59 -4.12 17.83
C GLY A 629 17.80 -4.38 16.34
N GLU A 630 18.97 -4.00 15.85
CA GLU A 630 19.43 -4.29 14.48
C GLU A 630 20.17 -5.64 14.41
N MET A 631 20.04 -6.33 13.27
CA MET A 631 20.84 -7.52 12.94
C MET A 631 21.15 -7.58 11.43
N THR A 632 22.21 -8.28 11.04
CA THR A 632 22.59 -8.46 9.64
C THR A 632 23.51 -9.67 9.45
N VAL A 633 23.75 -10.07 8.19
CA VAL A 633 24.79 -11.04 7.83
C VAL A 633 26.16 -10.40 8.05
N THR A 634 27.07 -11.03 8.79
CA THR A 634 28.41 -10.47 9.10
C THR A 634 29.55 -11.28 8.49
N LEU A 635 30.79 -10.77 8.56
CA LEU A 635 31.99 -11.51 8.09
C LEU A 635 32.14 -12.87 8.81
N GLN A 636 31.70 -12.95 10.07
CA GLN A 636 31.61 -14.22 10.81
C GLN A 636 30.75 -15.24 10.07
N ASN A 637 29.62 -14.82 9.50
CA ASN A 637 28.75 -15.73 8.76
C ASN A 637 29.38 -16.18 7.44
N CYS A 638 30.04 -15.29 6.70
CA CYS A 638 30.78 -15.66 5.48
C CYS A 638 31.80 -16.76 5.75
N GLN A 639 32.61 -16.61 6.80
CA GLN A 639 33.64 -17.60 7.14
C GLN A 639 33.04 -18.88 7.74
N LYS A 640 32.20 -18.79 8.77
CA LYS A 640 31.64 -19.97 9.45
C LYS A 640 30.79 -20.82 8.50
N MET A 641 29.96 -20.20 7.65
CA MET A 641 29.01 -20.91 6.78
C MET A 641 29.63 -21.33 5.45
N LEU A 642 30.40 -20.47 4.77
CA LEU A 642 30.93 -20.77 3.44
C LEU A 642 32.40 -21.23 3.45
N GLY A 643 33.12 -21.07 4.57
CA GLY A 643 34.55 -21.37 4.64
C GLY A 643 35.42 -20.44 3.78
N LEU A 644 34.90 -19.28 3.40
CA LEU A 644 35.63 -18.29 2.60
C LEU A 644 36.58 -17.49 3.49
N SER A 645 37.79 -17.23 2.98
CA SER A 645 38.75 -16.33 3.62
C SER A 645 38.17 -14.92 3.66
N ILE A 646 38.29 -14.26 4.82
CA ILE A 646 37.98 -12.83 4.98
C ILE A 646 39.27 -12.00 5.13
N ARG A 647 40.43 -12.64 4.95
CA ARG A 647 41.76 -12.04 4.84
C ARG A 647 42.34 -12.24 3.43
N GLY A 648 43.09 -11.26 2.92
CA GLY A 648 43.64 -11.24 1.56
C GLY A 648 43.55 -9.87 0.89
N ASP A 649 43.62 -9.83 -0.44
CA ASP A 649 43.51 -8.60 -1.23
C ASP A 649 42.06 -8.29 -1.64
N ALA A 650 41.71 -7.00 -1.70
CA ALA A 650 40.37 -6.52 -2.05
C ALA A 650 40.03 -6.84 -3.52
N VAL A 651 38.87 -7.46 -3.78
CA VAL A 651 38.43 -7.83 -5.14
C VAL A 651 38.17 -6.58 -5.97
N THR A 652 39.15 -6.19 -6.78
CA THR A 652 39.16 -4.97 -7.59
C THR A 652 39.81 -5.23 -8.96
N GLY A 653 39.49 -4.41 -9.97
CA GLY A 653 40.10 -4.50 -11.30
C GLY A 653 39.20 -3.94 -12.42
N PRO A 654 39.75 -3.70 -13.62
CA PRO A 654 38.99 -3.19 -14.76
C PRO A 654 38.08 -4.27 -15.38
N CYS A 655 36.79 -3.97 -15.52
CA CYS A 655 35.83 -4.82 -16.25
C CYS A 655 35.96 -4.60 -17.77
N VAL A 656 36.84 -5.34 -18.44
CA VAL A 656 36.96 -5.31 -19.91
C VAL A 656 35.98 -6.30 -20.52
N SER A 657 34.96 -5.81 -21.24
CA SER A 657 33.88 -6.62 -21.83
C SER A 657 34.25 -7.27 -23.17
N GLU A 658 35.25 -6.77 -23.90
CA GLU A 658 35.69 -7.38 -25.15
C GLU A 658 36.42 -8.72 -24.93
N GLY A 659 36.20 -9.69 -25.82
CA GLY A 659 36.90 -10.98 -25.80
C GLY A 659 36.58 -11.91 -24.61
N TRP A 660 35.56 -11.63 -23.79
CA TRP A 660 35.22 -12.45 -22.62
C TRP A 660 34.89 -13.91 -22.99
N ARG A 661 34.15 -14.12 -24.10
CA ARG A 661 33.81 -15.46 -24.59
C ARG A 661 35.06 -16.26 -24.98
N ALA A 662 36.04 -15.60 -25.60
CA ALA A 662 37.30 -16.22 -25.98
C ALA A 662 38.15 -16.58 -24.75
N ARG A 663 38.17 -15.72 -23.72
CA ARG A 663 38.86 -15.98 -22.44
C ARG A 663 38.21 -17.14 -21.66
N VAL A 664 36.88 -17.17 -21.58
CA VAL A 664 36.14 -18.27 -20.94
C VAL A 664 36.32 -19.58 -21.73
N ALA A 665 36.30 -19.53 -23.06
CA ALA A 665 36.56 -20.70 -23.90
C ALA A 665 38.01 -21.21 -23.75
N ALA A 666 39.00 -20.31 -23.68
CA ALA A 666 40.40 -20.67 -23.43
C ALA A 666 40.60 -21.25 -22.02
N PHE A 667 39.86 -20.76 -21.02
CA PHE A 667 39.94 -21.24 -19.65
C PHE A 667 39.25 -22.60 -19.44
N LEU A 668 38.13 -22.83 -20.13
CA LEU A 668 37.32 -24.05 -20.03
C LEU A 668 37.71 -25.15 -21.04
N GLY A 669 38.50 -24.83 -22.06
CA GLY A 669 38.99 -25.80 -23.05
C GLY A 669 37.99 -26.18 -24.16
N ARG A 670 36.67 -26.26 -23.89
CA ARG A 670 35.55 -26.49 -24.85
C ARG A 670 34.19 -26.02 -24.30
N GLU A 671 33.17 -25.86 -25.15
CA GLU A 671 31.78 -25.55 -24.73
C GLU A 671 31.11 -26.75 -24.02
N LEU A 672 31.20 -26.80 -22.69
CA LEU A 672 30.54 -27.80 -21.82
C LEU A 672 29.00 -27.65 -21.69
N ARG A 673 28.32 -27.06 -22.68
CA ARG A 673 26.93 -26.55 -22.55
C ARG A 673 25.84 -27.60 -22.33
N GLU A 674 26.03 -28.84 -22.75
CA GLU A 674 24.95 -29.84 -22.75
C GLU A 674 25.06 -30.91 -21.63
N HIS A 675 26.23 -31.13 -21.02
CA HIS A 675 26.46 -32.27 -20.11
C HIS A 675 27.29 -31.95 -18.83
N PHE A 676 27.34 -30.68 -18.43
CA PHE A 676 28.20 -30.19 -17.34
C PHE A 676 28.11 -30.95 -15.98
N GLY A 677 26.97 -31.59 -15.68
CA GLY A 677 26.74 -32.27 -14.40
C GLY A 677 27.39 -33.65 -14.22
N GLN A 678 28.05 -34.22 -15.24
CA GLN A 678 28.61 -35.58 -15.19
C GLN A 678 30.01 -35.62 -15.80
N CYS A 679 31.05 -35.63 -14.95
CA CYS A 679 32.42 -35.93 -15.39
C CYS A 679 32.54 -37.44 -15.69
N PRO A 680 33.13 -37.85 -16.84
CA PRO A 680 33.39 -39.25 -17.13
C PRO A 680 34.21 -39.93 -16.01
N GLN A 681 33.89 -41.18 -15.68
CA GLN A 681 34.57 -41.95 -14.62
C GLN A 681 36.06 -42.18 -14.89
N ASP A 682 36.47 -42.20 -16.17
CA ASP A 682 37.85 -42.43 -16.61
C ASP A 682 38.52 -41.17 -17.19
N ALA A 683 38.07 -39.98 -16.78
CA ALA A 683 38.62 -38.72 -17.25
C ALA A 683 40.08 -38.52 -16.80
N ASP A 684 40.93 -38.05 -17.72
CA ASP A 684 42.30 -37.65 -17.38
C ASP A 684 42.33 -36.37 -16.50
N ALA A 685 43.49 -36.07 -15.91
CA ALA A 685 43.65 -34.94 -15.01
C ALA A 685 43.35 -33.57 -15.66
N GLU A 686 43.50 -33.46 -16.98
CA GLU A 686 43.22 -32.23 -17.72
C GLU A 686 41.71 -32.02 -17.83
N ILE A 687 40.96 -33.06 -18.21
CA ILE A 687 39.50 -33.07 -18.27
C ILE A 687 38.92 -32.84 -16.88
N VAL A 688 39.43 -33.52 -15.84
CA VAL A 688 39.03 -33.27 -14.45
C VAL A 688 39.26 -31.81 -14.07
N GLY A 689 40.41 -31.23 -14.44
CA GLY A 689 40.73 -29.82 -14.22
C GLY A 689 39.76 -28.87 -14.92
N GLN A 690 39.34 -29.17 -16.15
CA GLN A 690 38.35 -28.39 -16.90
C GLN A 690 36.96 -28.43 -16.25
N TYR A 691 36.50 -29.62 -15.84
CA TYR A 691 35.23 -29.77 -15.10
C TYR A 691 35.27 -29.06 -13.74
N CYS A 692 36.38 -29.12 -13.00
CA CYS A 692 36.56 -28.39 -11.76
C CYS A 692 36.49 -26.87 -11.96
N ARG A 693 37.16 -26.32 -12.97
CA ARG A 693 37.11 -24.89 -13.32
C ARG A 693 35.69 -24.44 -13.70
N ALA A 694 35.00 -25.23 -14.51
CA ALA A 694 33.60 -24.98 -14.86
C ALA A 694 32.67 -25.05 -13.65
N TRP A 695 32.92 -25.93 -12.69
CA TRP A 695 32.16 -26.02 -11.42
C TRP A 695 32.44 -24.85 -10.49
N ILE A 696 33.68 -24.40 -10.41
CA ILE A 696 34.01 -23.18 -9.69
C ILE A 696 33.30 -22.00 -10.35
N LEU A 697 33.38 -21.83 -11.67
CA LEU A 697 32.68 -20.75 -12.38
C LEU A 697 31.16 -20.83 -12.21
N HIS A 698 30.56 -22.02 -12.21
CA HIS A 698 29.14 -22.20 -11.91
C HIS A 698 28.81 -21.74 -10.47
N LEU A 699 29.61 -22.15 -9.49
CA LEU A 699 29.42 -21.76 -8.09
C LEU A 699 29.59 -20.24 -7.91
N PHE A 700 30.56 -19.62 -8.58
CA PHE A 700 30.72 -18.17 -8.61
C PHE A 700 29.53 -17.47 -9.29
N ALA A 701 29.10 -17.94 -10.46
CA ALA A 701 28.09 -17.28 -11.28
C ALA A 701 26.63 -17.58 -10.88
N TYR A 702 26.37 -18.58 -10.03
CA TYR A 702 25.00 -18.95 -9.62
C TYR A 702 24.77 -18.94 -8.11
N VAL A 703 25.83 -19.12 -7.29
CA VAL A 703 25.68 -19.22 -5.82
C VAL A 703 26.29 -18.03 -5.10
N LEU A 704 27.49 -17.58 -5.49
CA LEU A 704 28.19 -16.48 -4.82
C LEU A 704 27.83 -15.10 -5.42
N PHE A 705 27.76 -15.00 -6.75
CA PHE A 705 27.53 -13.77 -7.53
C PHE A 705 26.61 -14.06 -8.75
N PRO A 706 25.30 -14.23 -8.56
CA PRO A 706 24.34 -14.63 -9.61
C PRO A 706 24.18 -13.72 -10.86
N ASP A 707 25.12 -12.81 -11.13
CA ASP A 707 25.10 -11.85 -12.26
C ASP A 707 26.50 -11.35 -12.71
N ALA A 708 27.63 -11.91 -12.27
CA ALA A 708 28.94 -11.53 -12.78
C ALA A 708 29.98 -12.65 -12.79
N THR A 709 30.74 -12.69 -13.88
CA THR A 709 31.86 -13.60 -14.20
C THR A 709 33.05 -13.35 -13.27
N CYS A 710 33.63 -14.38 -12.63
CA CYS A 710 35.05 -14.32 -12.23
C CYS A 710 35.66 -15.67 -11.81
N ASP A 711 36.99 -15.71 -11.96
CA ASP A 711 37.89 -16.85 -11.88
C ASP A 711 38.81 -16.84 -10.62
N THR A 712 39.52 -17.95 -10.37
CA THR A 712 40.09 -18.42 -9.08
C THR A 712 41.06 -17.54 -8.24
N ALA A 713 40.90 -17.70 -6.90
CA ALA A 713 41.86 -17.79 -5.76
C ALA A 713 43.08 -16.85 -5.59
N SER A 714 42.89 -15.77 -4.80
CA SER A 714 43.78 -15.20 -3.75
C SER A 714 43.15 -13.99 -3.03
N TRP A 715 41.85 -13.77 -3.20
CA TRP A 715 41.18 -12.53 -2.83
C TRP A 715 40.28 -12.71 -1.59
N ILE A 716 39.90 -11.61 -0.93
CA ILE A 716 38.93 -11.60 0.17
C ILE A 716 37.51 -11.90 -0.35
N TRP A 717 37.28 -13.10 -0.85
CA TRP A 717 35.99 -13.47 -1.41
C TRP A 717 34.86 -13.38 -0.39
N GLY A 718 35.14 -13.61 0.90
CA GLY A 718 34.14 -13.45 1.96
C GLY A 718 33.64 -12.01 2.12
N SER A 719 34.52 -10.99 1.96
CA SER A 719 34.12 -9.58 2.03
C SER A 719 33.43 -9.14 0.74
N ALA A 720 33.88 -9.63 -0.42
CA ALA A 720 33.27 -9.34 -1.71
C ALA A 720 31.84 -9.91 -1.81
N VAL A 721 31.64 -11.15 -1.38
CA VAL A 721 30.31 -11.80 -1.29
C VAL A 721 29.39 -10.99 -0.38
N MET A 722 29.88 -10.52 0.77
CA MET A 722 29.08 -9.71 1.69
C MET A 722 28.77 -8.31 1.13
N CYS A 723 29.76 -7.66 0.51
CA CYS A 723 29.59 -6.38 -0.17
C CYS A 723 28.49 -6.44 -1.23
N PHE A 724 28.55 -7.48 -2.07
CA PHE A 724 27.61 -7.67 -3.15
C PHE A 724 26.21 -8.02 -2.63
N LEU A 725 26.11 -8.89 -1.61
CA LEU A 725 24.84 -9.18 -0.92
C LEU A 725 24.21 -7.90 -0.33
N TYR A 726 24.99 -7.05 0.34
CA TYR A 726 24.49 -5.78 0.89
C TYR A 726 24.00 -4.83 -0.22
N ARG A 727 24.75 -4.70 -1.31
CA ARG A 727 24.36 -3.90 -2.49
C ARG A 727 23.03 -4.38 -3.06
N GLN A 728 22.89 -5.68 -3.26
CA GLN A 728 21.68 -6.29 -3.82
C GLN A 728 20.48 -6.17 -2.88
N LEU A 729 20.66 -6.29 -1.55
CA LEU A 729 19.60 -6.03 -0.57
C LEU A 729 19.18 -4.55 -0.55
N CYS A 730 20.12 -3.61 -0.71
CA CYS A 730 19.82 -2.19 -0.85
C CYS A 730 18.99 -1.90 -2.11
N GLU A 731 19.36 -2.47 -3.26
CA GLU A 731 18.64 -2.31 -4.53
C GLU A 731 17.25 -2.94 -4.47
N ALA A 732 17.14 -4.18 -3.96
CA ALA A 732 15.88 -4.88 -3.77
C ALA A 732 14.91 -4.10 -2.86
N CYS A 733 15.43 -3.44 -1.81
CA CYS A 733 14.63 -2.63 -0.90
C CYS A 733 14.13 -1.33 -1.55
N ARG A 734 14.97 -0.65 -2.34
CA ARG A 734 14.62 0.64 -2.98
C ARG A 734 13.60 0.50 -4.12
N ARG A 735 13.42 -0.71 -4.69
CA ARG A 735 12.47 -1.00 -5.78
C ARG A 735 12.57 0.00 -6.94
N THR A 736 13.80 0.34 -7.31
CA THR A 736 14.09 1.32 -8.38
C THR A 736 13.62 0.85 -9.75
N SER A 737 13.33 -0.45 -9.93
CA SER A 737 12.75 -1.04 -11.13
C SER A 737 11.58 -1.98 -10.80
N GLY A 738 10.68 -2.19 -11.78
CA GLY A 738 9.56 -3.12 -11.66
C GLY A 738 9.96 -4.61 -11.62
N SER A 739 11.23 -4.93 -11.86
CA SER A 739 11.82 -6.27 -11.82
C SER A 739 12.81 -6.45 -10.66
N ALA A 740 12.79 -5.56 -9.66
CA ALA A 740 13.73 -5.62 -8.54
C ALA A 740 13.63 -6.98 -7.80
N SER A 741 14.66 -7.80 -7.96
CA SER A 741 14.82 -9.12 -7.31
C SER A 741 15.93 -9.06 -6.26
N VAL A 742 15.93 -10.01 -5.32
CA VAL A 742 17.04 -10.18 -4.38
C VAL A 742 18.18 -10.92 -5.09
N GLY A 743 19.27 -10.22 -5.38
CA GLY A 743 20.50 -10.79 -5.94
C GLY A 743 21.58 -11.09 -4.88
N GLY A 744 22.78 -11.46 -5.33
CA GLY A 744 23.92 -11.79 -4.47
C GLY A 744 23.85 -13.19 -3.86
N CYS A 745 24.65 -13.47 -2.81
CA CYS A 745 24.70 -14.78 -2.19
C CYS A 745 23.48 -15.04 -1.27
N VAL A 746 22.32 -15.29 -1.89
CA VAL A 746 21.06 -15.58 -1.18
C VAL A 746 21.15 -16.87 -0.38
N TYR A 747 22.03 -17.80 -0.78
CA TYR A 747 22.35 -19.00 -0.01
C TYR A 747 22.92 -18.66 1.38
N LEU A 748 23.86 -17.71 1.46
CA LEU A 748 24.39 -17.23 2.74
C LEU A 748 23.31 -16.54 3.58
N LEU A 749 22.47 -15.72 2.96
CA LEU A 749 21.34 -15.07 3.64
C LEU A 749 20.37 -16.11 4.23
N GLN A 750 20.07 -17.16 3.48
CA GLN A 750 19.20 -18.25 3.93
C GLN A 750 19.80 -19.03 5.10
N LEU A 751 21.08 -19.42 5.02
CA LEU A 751 21.77 -20.11 6.12
C LEU A 751 21.83 -19.22 7.37
N TRP A 752 22.11 -17.94 7.20
CA TRP A 752 22.09 -16.95 8.28
C TRP A 752 20.71 -16.85 8.94
N MET A 753 19.64 -16.80 8.14
CA MET A 753 18.28 -16.81 8.67
C MET A 753 18.00 -18.08 9.46
N TRP A 754 18.30 -19.26 8.91
CA TRP A 754 18.07 -20.54 9.59
C TRP A 754 18.84 -20.68 10.91
N ALA A 755 20.07 -20.16 10.96
CA ALA A 755 20.89 -20.24 12.17
C ALA A 755 20.43 -19.29 13.29
N ARG A 756 19.74 -18.19 12.96
CA ARG A 756 19.47 -17.11 13.92
C ARG A 756 17.99 -16.88 14.20
N LEU A 757 17.14 -17.08 13.20
CA LEU A 757 15.71 -16.84 13.27
C LEU A 757 14.99 -18.18 13.45
N PRO A 758 14.02 -18.26 14.39
CA PRO A 758 13.13 -19.41 14.47
C PRO A 758 12.15 -19.45 13.29
N VAL A 759 11.99 -18.32 12.58
CA VAL A 759 11.08 -18.17 11.45
C VAL A 759 11.61 -18.93 10.24
N GLY A 760 10.82 -19.86 9.72
CA GLY A 760 11.24 -20.70 8.59
C GLY A 760 12.43 -21.60 8.89
N HIS A 761 12.71 -21.82 10.17
CA HIS A 761 13.71 -22.77 10.63
C HIS A 761 13.31 -24.19 10.18
N PRO A 762 14.15 -24.86 9.39
CA PRO A 762 13.78 -26.15 8.83
C PRO A 762 14.00 -27.26 9.86
N GLU A 763 13.32 -28.40 9.66
CA GLU A 763 13.53 -29.60 10.45
C GLU A 763 14.84 -30.26 10.01
N ILE A 764 15.79 -30.45 10.94
CA ILE A 764 17.06 -31.11 10.65
C ILE A 764 16.80 -32.62 10.51
N MET A 765 17.14 -33.17 9.33
CA MET A 765 17.00 -34.59 9.03
C MET A 765 18.27 -35.36 9.41
N PRO A 766 18.23 -36.70 9.52
CA PRO A 766 19.42 -37.51 9.69
C PRO A 766 20.47 -37.18 8.62
N ARG A 767 21.67 -36.79 9.08
CA ARG A 767 22.74 -36.34 8.20
C ARG A 767 23.33 -37.54 7.46
N ARG A 768 23.79 -37.29 6.24
CA ARG A 768 24.65 -38.27 5.56
C ARG A 768 26.01 -38.31 6.29
N PRO A 769 26.72 -39.44 6.32
CA PRO A 769 28.10 -39.45 6.77
C PRO A 769 28.94 -38.52 5.88
N TRP A 770 29.77 -37.66 6.47
CA TRP A 770 30.81 -36.98 5.70
C TRP A 770 31.87 -38.00 5.25
N PHE A 771 32.60 -37.69 4.20
CA PHE A 771 33.66 -38.56 3.68
C PHE A 771 34.66 -38.91 4.81
N PRO A 772 34.82 -40.19 5.19
CA PRO A 772 35.69 -40.59 6.27
C PRO A 772 37.17 -40.33 5.93
N GLY A 773 37.97 -39.85 6.89
CA GLY A 773 39.42 -39.71 6.74
C GLY A 773 39.90 -38.46 5.98
N GLU A 774 39.01 -37.50 5.70
CA GLU A 774 39.38 -36.24 5.04
C GLU A 774 40.30 -35.34 5.90
N ILE A 775 41.23 -34.65 5.24
CA ILE A 775 42.14 -33.69 5.88
C ILE A 775 41.37 -32.52 6.53
N PRO A 776 41.91 -31.86 7.58
CA PRO A 776 41.21 -30.79 8.31
C PRO A 776 40.63 -29.67 7.44
N ARG A 777 41.23 -29.38 6.27
CA ARG A 777 40.71 -28.37 5.33
C ARG A 777 39.39 -28.78 4.68
N ARG A 778 39.23 -30.08 4.40
CA ARG A 778 38.12 -30.69 3.66
C ARG A 778 37.02 -31.24 4.58
N GLN A 779 37.14 -30.99 5.87
CA GLN A 779 36.05 -31.18 6.82
C GLN A 779 34.88 -30.22 6.47
N PRO A 780 33.64 -30.52 6.90
CA PRO A 780 32.48 -29.69 6.59
C PRO A 780 32.54 -28.29 7.24
N THR A 781 31.79 -27.34 6.69
CA THR A 781 31.53 -26.03 7.32
C THR A 781 30.25 -26.05 8.15
N TRP A 782 29.91 -24.94 8.82
CA TRP A 782 28.63 -24.83 9.53
C TRP A 782 27.40 -24.97 8.62
N ALA A 783 27.53 -24.71 7.32
CA ALA A 783 26.44 -24.96 6.37
C ALA A 783 26.02 -26.43 6.33
N TYR A 784 26.92 -27.36 6.69
CA TYR A 784 26.63 -28.79 6.72
C TYR A 784 25.53 -29.17 7.72
N LEU A 785 25.36 -28.38 8.79
CA LEU A 785 24.25 -28.53 9.73
C LEU A 785 22.89 -28.51 9.00
N TRP A 786 22.83 -27.70 7.93
CA TRP A 786 21.64 -27.46 7.12
C TRP A 786 21.63 -28.25 5.80
N GLY A 787 22.61 -29.13 5.59
CA GLY A 787 22.78 -29.88 4.34
C GLY A 787 21.71 -30.95 4.10
N GLN A 788 21.07 -31.45 5.16
CA GLN A 788 19.94 -32.37 5.09
C GLN A 788 18.83 -31.83 5.98
N VAL A 789 17.97 -30.99 5.41
CA VAL A 789 16.87 -30.37 6.14
C VAL A 789 15.58 -30.50 5.36
N LYS A 790 14.48 -30.63 6.10
CA LYS A 790 13.13 -30.67 5.55
C LYS A 790 12.44 -29.37 5.91
N VAL A 791 12.11 -28.60 4.88
CA VAL A 791 11.30 -27.39 5.06
C VAL A 791 9.83 -27.82 5.12
N SER A 792 9.17 -27.62 6.26
CA SER A 792 7.79 -28.02 6.48
C SER A 792 6.82 -26.94 5.98
N HIS A 793 6.39 -27.04 4.72
CA HIS A 793 5.28 -26.23 4.23
C HIS A 793 4.19 -27.12 3.64
N THR A 794 3.11 -27.30 4.39
CA THR A 794 1.92 -28.00 3.91
C THR A 794 1.12 -27.17 2.89
N ARG A 795 1.46 -25.88 2.69
CA ARG A 795 0.69 -24.90 1.91
C ARG A 795 1.53 -23.74 1.36
N LEU A 796 2.08 -23.89 0.15
CA LEU A 796 2.84 -22.84 -0.58
C LEU A 796 2.08 -21.50 -0.70
N ASP A 797 0.74 -21.52 -0.64
CA ASP A 797 -0.14 -20.34 -0.71
C ASP A 797 -0.17 -19.46 0.55
N ARG A 798 0.44 -19.90 1.67
CA ARG A 798 0.43 -19.17 2.96
C ARG A 798 1.81 -18.83 3.52
N VAL A 799 2.87 -19.37 2.94
CA VAL A 799 4.25 -19.27 3.44
C VAL A 799 4.66 -17.82 3.76
N TYR A 800 4.35 -16.87 2.87
CA TYR A 800 4.65 -15.45 3.09
C TYR A 800 3.93 -14.84 4.30
N LEU A 801 2.64 -15.18 4.49
CA LEU A 801 1.84 -14.69 5.62
C LEU A 801 2.32 -15.29 6.94
N ASP A 802 2.63 -16.58 6.94
CA ASP A 802 3.09 -17.29 8.13
C ASP A 802 4.46 -16.77 8.58
N TYR A 803 5.39 -16.55 7.64
CA TYR A 803 6.68 -15.92 7.93
C TYR A 803 6.60 -14.49 8.42
N ILE A 804 5.73 -13.65 7.85
CA ILE A 804 5.55 -12.29 8.38
C ILE A 804 4.98 -12.32 9.80
N ASN A 805 3.99 -13.18 10.07
CA ASN A 805 3.42 -13.29 11.40
C ASN A 805 4.44 -13.78 12.43
N GLU A 806 5.29 -14.72 12.04
CA GLU A 806 6.38 -15.22 12.87
C GLU A 806 7.46 -14.15 13.11
N ILE A 807 7.85 -13.37 12.09
CA ILE A 807 8.80 -12.24 12.21
C ILE A 807 8.23 -11.14 13.11
N ASP A 808 6.96 -10.78 12.93
CA ASP A 808 6.27 -9.76 13.74
C ASP A 808 6.12 -10.19 15.20
N ALA A 809 6.12 -11.50 15.48
CA ALA A 809 6.03 -12.07 16.83
C ALA A 809 7.40 -12.31 17.49
N LEU A 810 8.50 -12.03 16.80
CA LEU A 810 9.83 -12.20 17.37
C LEU A 810 10.00 -11.29 18.59
N THR A 811 10.67 -11.83 19.60
CA THR A 811 11.23 -11.06 20.71
C THR A 811 12.73 -11.25 20.73
N ALA A 812 13.46 -10.40 21.46
CA ALA A 812 14.91 -10.57 21.62
C ALA A 812 15.29 -11.96 22.16
N HIS A 813 14.44 -12.59 22.97
CA HIS A 813 14.70 -13.92 23.54
C HIS A 813 14.40 -15.06 22.57
N SER A 814 13.64 -14.80 21.50
CA SER A 814 13.26 -15.80 20.51
C SER A 814 14.39 -16.11 19.51
N LEU A 815 15.48 -15.34 19.55
CA LEU A 815 16.54 -15.36 18.56
C LEU A 815 17.79 -16.05 19.08
N ASN A 816 18.46 -16.76 18.17
CA ASN A 816 19.81 -17.25 18.43
C ASN A 816 20.84 -16.17 18.02
N TRP A 817 21.25 -15.37 19.00
CA TRP A 817 22.21 -14.29 18.79
C TRP A 817 23.64 -14.80 18.58
N GLN A 818 23.99 -15.98 19.08
CA GLN A 818 25.35 -16.53 18.98
C GLN A 818 25.27 -18.02 18.62
N PRO A 819 24.88 -18.38 17.38
CA PRO A 819 24.64 -19.77 16.98
C PRO A 819 25.90 -20.63 16.91
N TYR A 820 27.06 -20.02 17.10
CA TYR A 820 28.38 -20.67 17.05
C TYR A 820 29.00 -20.84 18.44
N GLU A 821 28.31 -20.37 19.49
CA GLU A 821 28.75 -20.42 20.89
C GLU A 821 27.87 -21.40 21.66
N GLY A 822 28.47 -22.28 22.46
CA GLY A 822 27.75 -23.26 23.29
C GLY A 822 28.53 -24.56 23.50
N GLU A 823 28.19 -25.30 24.56
CA GLU A 823 28.78 -26.60 24.91
C GLU A 823 28.15 -27.78 24.14
N ASP A 824 27.18 -27.54 23.25
CA ASP A 824 26.59 -28.58 22.42
C ASP A 824 27.63 -29.11 21.43
N THR A 825 28.16 -30.30 21.72
CA THR A 825 29.15 -30.96 20.88
C THR A 825 28.58 -31.19 19.48
N LEU A 826 29.12 -30.48 18.48
CA LEU A 826 28.81 -30.78 17.08
C LEU A 826 29.12 -32.26 16.83
N LEU A 827 28.18 -32.95 16.19
CA LEU A 827 28.32 -34.37 15.85
C LEU A 827 29.35 -34.64 14.72
N PHE A 828 30.15 -33.64 14.35
CA PHE A 828 31.18 -33.68 13.32
C PHE A 828 32.26 -32.62 13.56
N THR A 829 33.47 -32.88 13.07
CA THR A 829 34.59 -31.93 13.10
C THR A 829 34.41 -30.88 12.00
N LEU A 830 34.62 -29.60 12.33
CA LEU A 830 34.55 -28.51 11.37
C LEU A 830 35.87 -28.32 10.62
N SER A 831 35.80 -27.77 9.41
CA SER A 831 36.97 -27.26 8.70
C SER A 831 37.66 -26.17 9.50
N PHE A 832 39.00 -26.21 9.55
CA PHE A 832 39.77 -25.12 10.15
C PHE A 832 39.54 -23.77 9.43
N MET A 833 39.08 -23.81 8.17
CA MET A 833 38.67 -22.61 7.42
C MET A 833 37.55 -21.83 8.11
N CYS A 834 36.74 -22.49 8.94
CA CYS A 834 35.65 -21.83 9.69
C CYS A 834 36.14 -20.98 10.87
N ALA A 835 37.41 -21.07 11.24
CA ALA A 835 37.97 -20.34 12.39
C ALA A 835 39.25 -19.56 12.06
N LEU A 836 39.62 -19.51 10.77
CA LEU A 836 40.91 -19.01 10.33
C LEU A 836 41.12 -17.51 10.60
N ASP A 837 40.05 -16.71 10.55
CA ASP A 837 40.08 -15.25 10.68
C ASP A 837 39.12 -14.74 11.78
N ASP A 838 38.99 -15.49 12.88
CA ASP A 838 38.08 -15.15 13.99
C ASP A 838 38.38 -13.77 14.61
N ASP A 839 39.62 -13.27 14.49
CA ASP A 839 40.06 -11.95 14.93
C ASP A 839 39.45 -10.79 14.13
N LEU A 840 38.99 -11.03 12.89
CA LEU A 840 38.50 -9.99 11.98
C LEU A 840 36.98 -9.77 12.00
N TYR A 841 36.23 -10.60 12.73
CA TYR A 841 34.76 -10.57 12.72
C TYR A 841 34.12 -9.27 13.20
N ARG A 842 34.83 -8.47 13.98
CA ARG A 842 34.36 -7.19 14.51
C ARG A 842 35.07 -5.98 13.90
N MET A 843 35.78 -6.17 12.79
CA MET A 843 36.46 -5.08 12.10
C MET A 843 35.46 -4.11 11.46
N LEU A 844 35.60 -2.82 11.76
CA LEU A 844 34.89 -1.74 11.07
C LEU A 844 35.68 -1.38 9.80
N CYS A 845 35.20 -1.76 8.62
CA CYS A 845 35.93 -1.55 7.37
C CYS A 845 35.00 -1.42 6.16
N PRO A 846 35.46 -0.77 5.07
CA PRO A 846 34.82 -0.86 3.78
C PRO A 846 35.01 -2.27 3.19
N LEU A 847 33.94 -2.79 2.62
CA LEU A 847 33.88 -4.02 1.84
C LEU A 847 33.88 -3.62 0.37
N ILE A 848 34.69 -4.29 -0.44
CA ILE A 848 34.90 -3.91 -1.85
C ILE A 848 34.70 -5.14 -2.73
N CYS A 849 33.89 -4.98 -3.78
CA CYS A 849 33.66 -5.94 -4.84
C CYS A 849 33.50 -5.19 -6.17
N PHE A 850 34.59 -5.02 -6.92
CA PHE A 850 34.63 -4.20 -8.14
C PHE A 850 34.08 -2.78 -7.89
N TYR A 851 32.98 -2.43 -8.56
CA TYR A 851 32.31 -1.13 -8.43
C TYR A 851 31.44 -1.03 -7.16
N ALA A 852 31.14 -2.14 -6.51
CA ALA A 852 30.36 -2.14 -5.28
C ALA A 852 31.30 -1.90 -4.09
N VAL A 853 31.06 -0.81 -3.36
CA VAL A 853 31.68 -0.54 -2.07
C VAL A 853 30.57 -0.48 -1.02
N GLN A 854 30.71 -1.19 0.10
CA GLN A 854 29.77 -1.16 1.23
C GLN A 854 30.53 -1.09 2.55
N TYR A 855 29.86 -0.89 3.68
CA TYR A 855 30.50 -0.85 5.00
C TYR A 855 30.09 -2.02 5.88
N HIS A 856 31.06 -2.64 6.55
CA HIS A 856 30.81 -3.57 7.64
C HIS A 856 30.77 -2.80 8.97
N LEU A 857 29.61 -2.83 9.63
CA LEU A 857 29.31 -2.07 10.86
C LEU A 857 28.93 -3.02 12.02
N PRO A 858 29.88 -3.80 12.56
CA PRO A 858 29.61 -4.80 13.60
C PRO A 858 29.16 -4.21 14.94
N ASP A 859 29.47 -2.94 15.21
CA ASP A 859 29.01 -2.17 16.37
C ASP A 859 27.48 -2.03 16.39
N ARG A 860 26.86 -1.88 15.21
CA ARG A 860 25.40 -1.81 15.06
C ARG A 860 24.71 -3.12 15.36
N VAL A 861 25.41 -4.25 15.26
CA VAL A 861 24.83 -5.59 15.49
C VAL A 861 25.55 -6.32 16.62
N ALA A 862 26.05 -5.57 17.61
CA ALA A 862 26.91 -6.06 18.69
C ALA A 862 26.34 -7.29 19.45
N ARG A 863 25.02 -7.44 19.53
CA ARG A 863 24.37 -8.62 20.13
C ARG A 863 24.74 -9.93 19.42
N GLN A 864 25.01 -9.89 18.12
CA GLN A 864 25.46 -11.05 17.35
C GLN A 864 26.85 -11.58 17.78
N PHE A 865 27.57 -10.79 18.58
CA PHE A 865 28.89 -11.10 19.13
C PHE A 865 28.86 -11.20 20.67
N GLY A 866 27.67 -11.37 21.27
CA GLY A 866 27.51 -11.47 22.73
C GLY A 866 27.71 -10.16 23.48
N MET A 867 27.73 -9.03 22.76
CA MET A 867 27.96 -7.71 23.33
C MET A 867 26.65 -6.93 23.46
N ARG A 868 26.62 -5.97 24.39
CA ARG A 868 25.50 -5.04 24.51
C ARG A 868 25.50 -4.07 23.34
N GLN A 869 24.44 -4.12 22.54
CA GLN A 869 24.16 -3.13 21.50
C GLN A 869 23.59 -1.85 22.13
N ILE A 870 24.24 -0.71 21.86
CA ILE A 870 23.87 0.61 22.37
C ILE A 870 22.92 1.28 21.38
N TRP A 871 21.89 1.99 21.87
CA TRP A 871 20.92 2.71 21.04
C TRP A 871 20.70 4.13 21.59
N PRO A 872 20.76 5.19 20.74
CA PRO A 872 21.08 5.17 19.31
C PRO A 872 22.58 4.97 19.04
N THR A 873 22.93 4.27 17.96
CA THR A 873 24.32 4.12 17.49
C THR A 873 24.81 5.38 16.76
N PRO A 874 26.08 5.77 16.90
CA PRO A 874 26.67 6.88 16.16
C PRO A 874 26.43 6.77 14.65
N THR A 875 26.12 7.89 14.01
CA THR A 875 25.90 7.96 12.56
C THR A 875 27.22 7.84 11.81
N THR A 876 27.40 6.74 11.09
CA THR A 876 28.49 6.58 10.11
C THR A 876 27.90 6.82 8.73
N SER A 877 28.38 7.82 8.01
CA SER A 877 27.89 8.11 6.66
C SER A 877 28.24 6.97 5.72
N THR A 878 27.22 6.31 5.18
CA THR A 878 27.32 5.27 4.14
C THR A 878 26.94 5.83 2.75
N SER A 879 26.96 7.17 2.60
CA SER A 879 26.54 7.87 1.38
C SER A 879 27.30 7.39 0.14
N VAL A 880 26.56 7.30 -0.97
CA VAL A 880 27.05 6.95 -2.31
C VAL A 880 28.14 7.92 -2.81
N GLU A 881 28.25 9.10 -2.23
CA GLU A 881 29.32 10.09 -2.52
C GLU A 881 30.73 9.58 -2.18
N LEU A 882 30.87 8.54 -1.35
CA LEU A 882 32.16 7.85 -1.13
C LEU A 882 32.53 6.89 -2.28
N HIS A 883 31.69 6.75 -3.31
CA HIS A 883 31.91 5.91 -4.49
C HIS A 883 32.39 6.67 -5.73
N THR A 884 32.59 8.00 -5.64
CA THR A 884 33.18 8.80 -6.74
C THR A 884 34.69 8.65 -6.82
#